data_AF-A0A8C8HI45-F1
#
_entry.id   AF-A0A8C8HI45-F1
#
_cell.length_a   1.000
_cell.length_b   1.000
_cell.length_c   1.000
_cell.angle_alpha   90.00
_cell.angle_beta   90.00
_cell.angle_gamma   90.00
#
_symmetry.space_group_name_H-M   'P 1'
#
loop_
_entity.id
_entity.type
_entity.pdbx_description
1 polymer ?
#
loop_
_entity_poly.entity_id
_entity_poly.type
_entity_poly.pdbx_seq_one_letter_code
_entity_poly.pdbx_strand_id
1 'polypeptide(L)'
;MRAMTRSENIPLEEEMVSILDRCGPALTYVLHSKFGCTAVLHGVDAGAMKFKKPVFKQETVHSDSRDARKSVPPFIELCGAYHETLREARRWYLDALYPASKNVITIHNNFIQHFGQREFEELLSLQTKREVSIEENFKDGRFGLTIQGASRGFKAAVLEVEALCCKVQEDFAKEELSLMGLQSPISSSRKPVDDNSSDYKERQQHFAGFQIVRVEKVENKDLKQVFDLRKRQMQVSTSSQRMYQRLPVQFCDLLSRVGFQMEFTPPDEQNLGEGIYFSSSVHGAERLWKGSADQEYLYFIEAQVLTGKSIVGCPGLIVPPPFARDPLTLYDSVKGGGDTWVVFNGHQALPEYLITCNKPTYVKPHALFNWGKAKKPQKNEDIVIEGLEVDPAVFHVSSKVDRWIKDLNLKEPESSSIPQDAVYQYKSHHHRIHDMRIMDLNLKEPESSSIPHDAVYQSKSHHHRIHDMRIEEMLRKARDQKSFNRNITAPSNMVDWQQQPGGQSQRFHPIHNSHLQQALDRKQPRVEVSAWRKMYTFTLPDRAANNTSGNSPKSRQIDKLAAQPIESLPRHWDAMPANTSCLSCLIQPGSPEHNEVLNLFRATCPNKVIQIERIQNPTLWRSLQIKKHDMELRNGHQKNEKRLFHGTCHTTINHINNHGFNRSFAGKNATAFGNGTYFAVGASYSARSTYSRPDRQGQKYMYLCRVLTGDFTAGRHGMTVPPAKSTTTVELYNSVTDNPSGPSMFVIFHDNQAYPEYLITFF
;
A
#
# COMPACT_ATOMS: atom_id res chain seq x y z
N MET A 1 -5.36 -6.57 36.41
CA MET A 1 -4.78 -5.46 37.20
C MET A 1 -5.20 -4.14 36.56
N ARG A 2 -5.76 -3.19 37.32
CA ARG A 2 -5.95 -1.81 36.83
C ARG A 2 -4.57 -1.23 36.55
N ALA A 3 -4.32 -0.77 35.33
CA ALA A 3 -3.07 -0.07 35.00
C ALA A 3 -2.97 1.18 35.88
N MET A 4 -1.99 1.23 36.78
CA MET A 4 -1.64 2.46 37.49
C MET A 4 -1.02 3.40 36.45
N THR A 5 -1.67 4.54 36.20
CA THR A 5 -1.10 5.62 35.41
C THR A 5 0.21 6.07 36.06
N ARG A 6 1.31 6.03 35.32
CA ARG A 6 2.62 6.48 35.80
C ARG A 6 2.85 7.91 35.32
N SER A 7 3.53 8.72 36.14
CA SER A 7 3.91 10.08 35.75
C SER A 7 5.36 10.42 36.03
N GLU A 8 5.91 11.32 35.22
CA GLU A 8 7.25 11.89 35.35
C GLU A 8 7.17 13.42 35.22
N ASN A 9 7.87 14.13 36.11
CA ASN A 9 7.85 15.59 36.15
C ASN A 9 9.13 16.17 35.52
N ILE A 10 8.96 17.14 34.63
CA ILE A 10 10.05 17.88 33.99
C ILE A 10 9.93 19.35 34.40
N PRO A 11 10.88 19.88 35.20
CA PRO A 11 10.93 21.30 35.53
C PRO A 11 10.99 22.18 34.28
N LEU A 12 10.28 23.31 34.29
CA LEU A 12 10.26 24.26 33.18
C LEU A 12 11.06 25.52 33.50
N GLU A 13 11.87 25.92 32.53
CA GLU A 13 12.48 27.26 32.49
C GLU A 13 11.47 28.29 31.98
N GLU A 14 11.66 29.56 32.33
CA GLU A 14 10.76 30.66 31.98
C GLU A 14 10.52 30.78 30.46
N GLU A 15 11.56 30.60 29.65
CA GLU A 15 11.46 30.60 28.19
C GLU A 15 10.48 29.52 27.69
N MET A 16 10.56 28.31 28.26
CA MET A 16 9.69 27.20 27.89
C MET A 16 8.26 27.40 28.31
N VAL A 17 8.00 28.03 29.45
CA VAL A 17 6.63 28.39 29.86
C VAL A 17 5.99 29.28 28.79
N SER A 18 6.72 30.28 28.29
CA SER A 18 6.23 31.16 27.23
C SER A 18 6.02 30.46 25.88
N ILE A 19 6.87 29.48 25.53
CA ILE A 19 6.71 28.69 24.31
C ILE A 19 5.46 27.81 24.42
N LEU A 20 5.28 27.12 25.56
CA LEU A 20 4.21 26.15 25.76
C LEU A 20 2.84 26.80 25.93
N ASP A 21 2.77 28.07 26.33
CA ASP A 21 1.53 28.86 26.26
C ASP A 21 0.93 28.86 24.85
N ARG A 22 1.78 28.89 23.81
CA ARG A 22 1.35 28.91 22.40
C ARG A 22 1.43 27.55 21.71
N CYS A 23 2.41 26.73 22.07
CA CYS A 23 2.73 25.46 21.40
C CYS A 23 2.35 24.22 22.23
N GLY A 24 1.71 24.40 23.40
CA GLY A 24 1.25 23.31 24.26
C GLY A 24 0.38 22.27 23.56
N PRO A 25 -0.61 22.65 22.72
CA PRO A 25 -1.39 21.69 21.93
C PRO A 25 -0.53 20.83 20.99
N ALA A 26 0.50 21.42 20.37
CA ALA A 26 1.42 20.69 19.50
C ALA A 26 2.25 19.68 20.30
N LEU A 27 2.81 20.09 21.45
CA LEU A 27 3.54 19.19 22.35
C LEU A 27 2.67 18.00 22.78
N THR A 28 1.46 18.26 23.28
CA THR A 28 0.55 17.20 23.73
C THR A 28 0.16 16.26 22.58
N TYR A 29 -0.07 16.80 21.39
CA TYR A 29 -0.38 16.00 20.21
C TYR A 29 0.79 15.10 19.80
N VAL A 30 2.02 15.62 19.77
CA VAL A 30 3.21 14.83 19.43
C VAL A 30 3.46 13.73 20.45
N LEU A 31 3.41 14.05 21.74
CA LEU A 31 3.60 13.06 22.81
C LEU A 31 2.57 11.93 22.76
N HIS A 32 1.32 12.27 22.49
CA HIS A 32 0.26 11.30 22.34
C HIS A 32 0.46 10.46 21.08
N SER A 33 0.74 11.10 19.94
CA SER A 33 0.88 10.42 18.64
C SER A 33 2.08 9.48 18.60
N LYS A 34 3.23 9.89 19.14
CA LYS A 34 4.47 9.09 19.10
C LYS A 34 4.56 8.06 20.23
N PHE A 35 4.10 8.40 21.43
CA PHE A 35 4.39 7.58 22.62
C PHE A 35 3.13 7.11 23.37
N GLY A 36 1.94 7.57 22.99
CA GLY A 36 0.71 7.33 23.75
C GLY A 36 0.72 8.02 25.12
N CYS A 37 1.55 9.06 25.29
CA CYS A 37 1.69 9.82 26.53
C CYS A 37 0.91 11.13 26.46
N THR A 38 0.46 11.65 27.60
CA THR A 38 -0.16 12.97 27.70
C THR A 38 0.70 13.90 28.55
N ALA A 39 0.66 15.20 28.29
CA ALA A 39 1.34 16.22 29.07
C ALA A 39 0.35 17.17 29.75
N VAL A 40 0.61 17.52 31.00
CA VAL A 40 -0.14 18.52 31.78
C VAL A 40 0.83 19.57 32.30
N LEU A 41 0.52 20.84 32.10
CA LEU A 41 1.32 21.98 32.56
C LEU A 41 0.85 22.39 33.97
N HIS A 42 1.78 22.48 34.93
CA HIS A 42 1.50 22.89 36.31
C HIS A 42 2.25 24.17 36.66
N GLY A 43 1.68 24.98 37.56
CA GLY A 43 2.34 26.18 38.08
C GLY A 43 2.29 27.41 37.17
N VAL A 44 1.32 27.49 36.25
CA VAL A 44 1.10 28.62 35.33
C VAL A 44 -0.33 29.15 35.51
N ASP A 45 -0.52 30.47 35.62
CA ASP A 45 -1.84 31.06 35.91
C ASP A 45 -2.87 30.73 34.81
N ALA A 46 -3.95 30.04 35.20
CA ALA A 46 -4.98 29.46 34.34
C ALA A 46 -5.96 30.50 33.74
N GLY A 47 -5.44 31.57 33.12
CA GLY A 47 -6.25 32.66 32.54
C GLY A 47 -6.82 32.40 31.14
N ALA A 48 -6.37 31.38 30.39
CA ALA A 48 -6.73 31.23 28.96
C ALA A 48 -7.14 29.82 28.51
N MET A 49 -7.30 28.85 29.41
CA MET A 49 -7.56 27.45 29.03
C MET A 49 -8.99 27.01 29.37
N LYS A 50 -9.97 27.29 28.48
CA LYS A 50 -11.26 26.58 28.49
C LYS A 50 -11.15 25.29 27.66
N PHE A 51 -10.79 24.19 28.31
CA PHE A 51 -10.86 22.85 27.71
C PHE A 51 -12.28 22.27 27.80
N LYS A 52 -12.83 21.77 26.68
CA LYS A 52 -13.90 20.76 26.73
C LYS A 52 -13.24 19.40 27.04
N LYS A 53 -13.39 18.92 28.28
CA LYS A 53 -12.97 17.55 28.68
C LYS A 53 -13.72 16.49 27.86
N PRO A 54 -13.08 15.42 27.39
CA PRO A 54 -13.77 14.14 27.20
C PRO A 54 -14.11 13.56 28.58
N VAL A 55 -15.34 13.10 28.74
CA VAL A 55 -15.90 12.65 30.02
C VAL A 55 -15.30 11.30 30.40
N PHE A 56 -14.43 11.28 31.42
CA PHE A 56 -14.21 10.13 32.29
C PHE A 56 -14.43 10.57 33.74
N LYS A 57 -15.29 9.85 34.46
CA LYS A 57 -15.59 10.09 35.86
C LYS A 57 -14.38 9.68 36.71
N GLN A 58 -13.86 10.59 37.52
CA GLN A 58 -12.96 10.28 38.62
C GLN A 58 -13.47 11.00 39.87
N GLU A 59 -13.65 10.24 40.94
CA GLU A 59 -14.09 10.69 42.26
C GLU A 59 -12.99 11.50 42.94
N THR A 60 -13.35 12.68 43.44
CA THR A 60 -12.47 13.59 44.18
C THR A 60 -12.38 13.17 45.65
N VAL A 61 -11.17 12.94 46.14
CA VAL A 61 -10.86 12.92 47.58
C VAL A 61 -10.38 14.32 47.97
N HIS A 62 -11.07 14.94 48.93
CA HIS A 62 -10.68 16.21 49.53
C HIS A 62 -9.50 16.00 50.50
N SER A 63 -8.49 16.87 50.43
CA SER A 63 -7.61 17.17 51.56
C SER A 63 -7.42 18.68 51.66
N ASP A 64 -7.93 19.25 52.76
CA ASP A 64 -7.66 20.60 53.21
C ASP A 64 -6.21 20.73 53.70
N SER A 65 -5.49 21.78 53.27
CA SER A 65 -4.50 22.46 54.11
C SER A 65 -4.15 23.82 53.51
N ARG A 66 -4.38 24.86 54.31
CA ARG A 66 -3.93 26.23 54.06
C ARG A 66 -2.49 26.33 54.56
N ASP A 67 -1.54 26.51 53.67
CA ASP A 67 -0.21 27.02 53.98
C ASP A 67 0.31 27.91 52.85
N ALA A 68 1.07 28.95 53.23
CA ALA A 68 1.51 30.06 52.40
C ALA A 68 2.11 29.63 51.05
N ARG A 69 1.68 30.30 49.97
CA ARG A 69 2.09 30.07 48.57
C ARG A 69 3.61 30.23 48.40
N LYS A 70 4.37 29.17 48.60
CA LYS A 70 5.57 28.93 47.80
C LYS A 70 5.05 28.62 46.39
N SER A 71 5.22 29.57 45.47
CA SER A 71 4.99 29.34 44.03
C SER A 71 5.75 28.07 43.66
N VAL A 72 5.01 26.99 43.38
CA VAL A 72 5.62 25.76 42.87
C VAL A 72 6.22 26.13 41.52
N PRO A 73 7.54 25.93 41.30
CA PRO A 73 8.14 26.25 40.02
C PRO A 73 7.41 25.48 38.91
N PRO A 74 7.16 26.11 37.75
CA PRO A 74 6.37 25.49 36.70
C PRO A 74 7.02 24.20 36.22
N PHE A 75 6.21 23.18 35.92
CA PHE A 75 6.70 21.89 35.43
C PHE A 75 5.69 21.25 34.48
N ILE A 76 6.16 20.35 33.63
CA ILE A 76 5.32 19.44 32.84
C ILE A 76 5.24 18.11 33.59
N GLU A 77 4.02 17.63 33.81
CA GLU A 77 3.77 16.24 34.18
C GLU A 77 3.48 15.45 32.91
N LEU A 78 4.36 14.50 32.58
CA LEU A 78 4.14 13.50 31.54
C LEU A 78 3.45 12.28 32.16
N CYS A 79 2.38 11.81 31.55
CA CYS A 79 1.61 10.64 31.98
C CYS A 79 1.59 9.58 30.89
N GLY A 80 1.78 8.32 31.26
CA GLY A 80 1.76 7.19 30.31
C GLY A 80 1.27 5.89 30.94
N ALA A 81 0.82 4.97 30.09
CA ALA A 81 0.40 3.63 30.51
C ALA A 81 1.60 2.72 30.85
N TYR A 82 2.73 2.93 30.18
CA TYR A 82 3.94 2.14 30.30
C TYR A 82 5.13 3.05 30.60
N HIS A 83 6.08 2.54 31.40
CA HIS A 83 7.23 3.33 31.81
C HIS A 83 8.28 3.43 30.70
N GLU A 84 8.37 2.41 29.83
CA GLU A 84 9.28 2.42 28.69
C GLU A 84 8.89 3.55 27.72
N THR A 85 7.60 3.68 27.40
CA THR A 85 7.12 4.76 26.52
C THR A 85 7.22 6.14 27.18
N LEU A 86 7.05 6.22 28.51
CA LEU A 86 7.21 7.46 29.28
C LEU A 86 8.66 7.96 29.24
N ARG A 87 9.63 7.06 29.41
CA ARG A 87 11.06 7.39 29.30
C ARG A 87 11.46 7.81 27.90
N GLU A 88 10.99 7.10 26.86
CA GLU A 88 11.20 7.51 25.47
C GLU A 88 10.59 8.90 25.19
N ALA A 89 9.40 9.19 25.72
CA ALA A 89 8.75 10.48 25.57
C ALA A 89 9.53 11.61 26.26
N ARG A 90 10.01 11.37 27.49
CA ARG A 90 10.87 12.32 28.21
C ARG A 90 12.18 12.55 27.48
N ARG A 91 12.81 11.49 26.98
CA ARG A 91 14.05 11.60 26.22
C ARG A 91 13.86 12.39 24.94
N TRP A 92 12.83 12.08 24.15
CA TRP A 92 12.50 12.84 22.95
C TRP A 92 12.27 14.32 23.26
N TYR A 93 11.56 14.65 24.35
CA TYR A 93 11.36 16.05 24.77
C TYR A 93 12.69 16.77 24.99
N LEU A 94 13.64 16.13 25.68
CA LEU A 94 14.96 16.70 25.95
C LEU A 94 15.79 16.81 24.67
N ASP A 95 15.89 15.75 23.88
CA ASP A 95 16.71 15.69 22.68
C ASP A 95 16.19 16.65 21.59
N ALA A 96 14.87 16.81 21.47
CA ALA A 96 14.25 17.67 20.46
C ALA A 96 14.34 19.16 20.81
N LEU A 97 14.16 19.53 22.08
CA LEU A 97 14.06 20.94 22.50
C LEU A 97 15.36 21.49 23.09
N TYR A 98 16.29 20.61 23.47
CA TYR A 98 17.61 20.97 24.01
C TYR A 98 18.71 20.17 23.28
N PRO A 99 18.82 20.31 21.95
CA PRO A 99 19.81 19.56 21.17
C PRO A 99 21.25 19.94 21.58
N ALA A 100 22.18 18.99 21.45
CA ALA A 100 23.59 19.20 21.78
C ALA A 100 24.28 20.26 20.89
N SER A 101 23.76 20.49 19.68
CA SER A 101 24.23 21.52 18.74
C SER A 101 23.43 22.81 18.92
N LYS A 102 24.07 23.98 18.77
CA LYS A 102 23.45 25.31 18.99
C LYS A 102 22.19 25.52 18.12
N ASN A 103 21.01 25.17 18.66
CA ASN A 103 19.68 25.35 18.05
C ASN A 103 19.59 24.86 16.59
N VAL A 104 20.14 23.67 16.33
CA VAL A 104 20.00 22.96 15.05
C VAL A 104 19.55 21.54 15.34
N ILE A 105 18.52 21.07 14.63
CA ILE A 105 18.06 19.69 14.67
C ILE A 105 17.62 19.24 13.29
N THR A 106 17.77 17.95 12.99
CA THR A 106 17.14 17.32 11.84
C THR A 106 16.08 16.34 12.31
N ILE A 107 14.81 16.64 11.99
CA ILE A 107 13.69 15.73 12.22
C ILE A 107 13.69 14.73 11.08
N HIS A 108 14.02 13.46 11.35
CA HIS A 108 13.97 12.39 10.37
C HIS A 108 12.59 11.73 10.39
N ASN A 109 11.84 11.84 9.29
CA ASN A 109 10.52 11.26 9.15
C ASN A 109 10.16 11.02 7.67
N ASN A 110 10.08 9.76 7.26
CA ASN A 110 9.78 9.44 5.87
C ASN A 110 8.36 9.82 5.44
N PHE A 111 7.45 10.17 6.35
CA PHE A 111 6.15 10.74 5.99
C PHE A 111 6.23 12.17 5.46
N ILE A 112 7.38 12.84 5.56
CA ILE A 112 7.63 14.11 4.88
C ILE A 112 7.43 13.98 3.36
N GLN A 113 7.64 12.79 2.79
CA GLN A 113 7.38 12.55 1.38
C GLN A 113 5.90 12.69 0.97
N HIS A 114 4.98 12.64 1.95
CA HIS A 114 3.54 12.81 1.76
C HIS A 114 3.08 14.25 1.98
N PHE A 115 4.00 15.21 2.15
CA PHE A 115 3.65 16.61 2.35
C PHE A 115 3.04 17.18 1.07
N GLY A 116 1.84 17.74 1.20
CA GLY A 116 1.13 18.43 0.15
C GLY A 116 1.46 19.92 0.11
N GLN A 117 0.81 20.64 -0.81
CA GLN A 117 0.95 22.09 -0.94
C GLN A 117 0.66 22.81 0.39
N ARG A 118 -0.38 22.37 1.11
CA ARG A 118 -0.77 22.95 2.40
C ARG A 118 0.34 22.82 3.43
N GLU A 119 0.95 21.65 3.54
CA GLU A 119 2.02 21.39 4.51
C GLU A 119 3.27 22.22 4.19
N PHE A 120 3.64 22.36 2.91
CA PHE A 120 4.74 23.24 2.50
C PHE A 120 4.46 24.74 2.72
N GLU A 121 3.23 25.19 2.47
CA GLU A 121 2.80 26.56 2.82
C GLU A 121 2.87 26.79 4.33
N GLU A 122 2.51 25.78 5.14
CA GLU A 122 2.63 25.82 6.60
C GLU A 122 4.10 25.90 7.04
N LEU A 123 5.01 25.11 6.43
CA LEU A 123 6.44 25.23 6.69
C LEU A 123 6.99 26.63 6.35
N LEU A 124 6.62 27.19 5.19
CA LEU A 124 7.06 28.53 4.79
C LEU A 124 6.55 29.62 5.73
N SER A 125 5.29 29.49 6.15
CA SER A 125 4.67 30.36 7.17
C SER A 125 5.41 30.26 8.51
N LEU A 126 5.79 29.05 8.93
CA LEU A 126 6.56 28.81 10.15
C LEU A 126 7.94 29.45 10.10
N GLN A 127 8.67 29.34 8.99
CA GLN A 127 9.97 30.00 8.82
C GLN A 127 9.88 31.51 9.09
N THR A 128 8.88 32.16 8.47
CA THR A 128 8.68 33.61 8.62
C THR A 128 8.22 33.98 10.02
N LYS A 129 7.22 33.25 10.56
CA LYS A 129 6.61 33.54 11.87
C LYS A 129 7.55 33.27 13.05
N ARG A 130 8.45 32.30 12.91
CA ARG A 130 9.35 31.85 13.97
C ARG A 130 10.80 32.32 13.76
N GLU A 131 11.10 32.98 12.65
CA GLU A 131 12.44 33.45 12.30
C GLU A 131 13.47 32.29 12.31
N VAL A 132 13.10 31.19 11.66
CA VAL A 132 13.91 29.97 11.52
C VAL A 132 14.10 29.62 10.05
N SER A 133 15.20 28.93 9.73
CA SER A 133 15.33 28.19 8.48
C SER A 133 14.85 26.74 8.66
N ILE A 134 14.17 26.22 7.65
CA ILE A 134 13.68 24.85 7.55
C ILE A 134 14.08 24.33 6.17
N GLU A 135 15.05 23.42 6.14
CA GLU A 135 15.58 22.86 4.90
C GLU A 135 15.25 21.37 4.79
N GLU A 136 14.75 20.94 3.63
CA GLU A 136 14.53 19.53 3.34
C GLU A 136 15.85 18.83 3.03
N ASN A 137 16.03 17.64 3.60
CA ASN A 137 17.12 16.75 3.26
C ASN A 137 16.62 15.33 2.97
N PHE A 138 17.35 14.64 2.12
CA PHE A 138 17.17 13.22 1.87
C PHE A 138 18.53 12.54 1.83
N LYS A 139 18.71 11.54 2.68
CA LYS A 139 19.96 10.77 2.75
C LYS A 139 19.66 9.33 3.14
N ASP A 140 20.26 8.37 2.44
CA ASP A 140 20.19 6.94 2.77
C ASP A 140 18.73 6.43 2.95
N GLY A 141 17.83 6.82 2.05
CA GLY A 141 16.41 6.41 2.14
C GLY A 141 15.57 7.19 3.15
N ARG A 142 16.17 8.15 3.87
CA ARG A 142 15.54 8.91 4.95
C ARG A 142 15.27 10.35 4.56
N PHE A 143 14.00 10.76 4.65
CA PHE A 143 13.61 12.16 4.57
C PHE A 143 13.79 12.85 5.91
N GLY A 144 14.24 14.09 5.88
CA GLY A 144 14.31 14.93 7.06
C GLY A 144 14.09 16.41 6.78
N LEU A 145 13.78 17.13 7.84
CA LEU A 145 13.71 18.59 7.87
C LEU A 145 14.75 19.10 8.87
N THR A 146 15.75 19.83 8.39
CA THR A 146 16.73 20.52 9.23
C THR A 146 16.17 21.88 9.62
N ILE A 147 16.02 22.10 10.92
CA ILE A 147 15.53 23.36 11.49
C ILE A 147 16.69 24.06 12.18
N GLN A 148 16.86 25.34 11.91
CA GLN A 148 17.87 26.18 12.55
C GLN A 148 17.33 27.58 12.86
N GLY A 149 17.68 28.13 14.02
CA GLY A 149 17.34 29.51 14.36
C GLY A 149 17.62 29.91 15.80
N ALA A 150 17.09 31.05 16.23
CA ALA A 150 17.20 31.50 17.62
C ALA A 150 16.37 30.61 18.56
N SER A 151 16.84 30.38 19.80
CA SER A 151 16.29 29.39 20.75
C SER A 151 14.76 29.36 20.81
N ARG A 152 14.12 30.50 21.05
CA ARG A 152 12.66 30.58 21.20
C ARG A 152 11.89 30.21 19.94
N GLY A 153 12.34 30.73 18.79
CA GLY A 153 11.76 30.44 17.48
C GLY A 153 11.98 28.98 17.08
N PHE A 154 13.20 28.50 17.30
CA PHE A 154 13.64 27.12 17.07
C PHE A 154 12.78 26.10 17.81
N LYS A 155 12.67 26.20 19.15
CA LYS A 155 11.90 25.25 19.97
C LYS A 155 10.41 25.22 19.57
N ALA A 156 9.82 26.38 19.28
CA ALA A 156 8.44 26.47 18.82
C ALA A 156 8.26 25.84 17.43
N ALA A 157 9.18 26.09 16.49
CA ALA A 157 9.16 25.50 15.16
C ALA A 157 9.32 23.98 15.21
N VAL A 158 10.22 23.44 16.05
CA VAL A 158 10.39 21.99 16.23
C VAL A 158 9.08 21.33 16.66
N LEU A 159 8.36 21.90 17.64
CA LEU A 159 7.08 21.35 18.09
C LEU A 159 6.00 21.38 17.00
N GLU A 160 5.88 22.49 16.26
CA GLU A 160 4.88 22.63 15.21
C GLU A 160 5.19 21.74 14.00
N VAL A 161 6.46 21.60 13.60
CA VAL A 161 6.88 20.70 12.51
C VAL A 161 6.69 19.24 12.90
N GLU A 162 7.08 18.82 14.11
CA GLU A 162 6.82 17.46 14.60
C GLU A 162 5.31 17.15 14.65
N ALA A 163 4.49 18.12 15.07
CA ALA A 163 3.03 17.98 15.05
C ALA A 163 2.48 17.86 13.63
N LEU A 164 3.03 18.61 12.67
CA LEU A 164 2.69 18.52 11.25
C LEU A 164 3.01 17.11 10.70
N CYS A 165 4.21 16.58 11.01
CA CYS A 165 4.58 15.21 10.65
C CYS A 165 3.65 14.15 11.26
N CYS A 166 3.22 14.32 12.52
CA CYS A 166 2.26 13.41 13.18
C CYS A 166 0.88 13.48 12.52
N LYS A 167 0.45 14.67 12.09
CA LYS A 167 -0.83 14.86 11.41
C LYS A 167 -0.85 14.17 10.05
N VAL A 168 0.23 14.32 9.26
CA VAL A 168 0.38 13.63 7.97
C VAL A 168 0.39 12.10 8.13
N GLN A 169 1.03 11.59 9.18
CA GLN A 169 0.97 10.15 9.51
C GLN A 169 -0.46 9.68 9.81
N GLU A 170 -1.24 10.47 10.57
CA GLU A 170 -2.62 10.14 10.90
C GLU A 170 -3.53 10.21 9.67
N ASP A 171 -3.32 11.18 8.77
CA ASP A 171 -4.07 11.30 7.53
C ASP A 171 -3.73 10.16 6.56
N PHE A 172 -2.45 9.78 6.44
CA PHE A 172 -2.02 8.56 5.77
C PHE A 172 -2.72 7.32 6.34
N ALA A 173 -2.78 7.20 7.67
CA ALA A 173 -3.41 6.06 8.32
C ALA A 173 -4.91 5.97 7.97
N LYS A 174 -5.62 7.11 7.93
CA LYS A 174 -7.03 7.16 7.54
C LYS A 174 -7.22 6.74 6.08
N GLU A 175 -6.33 7.16 5.19
CA GLU A 175 -6.37 6.77 3.78
C GLU A 175 -6.18 5.26 3.64
N GLU A 176 -5.15 4.68 4.25
CA GLU A 176 -4.89 3.24 4.22
C GLU A 176 -6.06 2.42 4.80
N LEU A 177 -6.60 2.85 5.96
CA LEU A 177 -7.78 2.20 6.55
C LEU A 177 -9.00 2.29 5.63
N SER A 178 -9.20 3.42 4.96
CA SER A 178 -10.28 3.62 3.98
C SER A 178 -10.14 2.69 2.77
N LEU A 179 -8.92 2.53 2.24
CA LEU A 179 -8.61 1.62 1.13
C LEU A 179 -8.86 0.15 1.51
N MET A 180 -8.59 -0.21 2.77
CA MET A 180 -8.93 -1.53 3.31
C MET A 180 -10.42 -1.68 3.66
N GLY A 181 -11.19 -0.58 3.69
CA GLY A 181 -12.62 -0.58 3.99
C GLY A 181 -13.01 -0.54 5.44
N LEU A 182 -12.12 0.00 6.27
CA LEU A 182 -12.21 -0.02 7.72
C LEU A 182 -12.68 1.34 8.23
N GLN A 183 -13.61 1.34 9.18
CA GLN A 183 -14.07 2.57 9.84
C GLN A 183 -13.43 2.71 11.23
N SER A 184 -12.37 3.54 11.25
CA SER A 184 -11.62 4.03 12.41
C SER A 184 -10.89 2.95 13.24
N PRO A 185 -9.71 3.28 13.81
CA PRO A 185 -8.85 2.30 14.46
C PRO A 185 -9.51 1.63 15.66
N ILE A 186 -9.26 0.32 15.80
CA ILE A 186 -9.53 -0.45 17.01
C ILE A 186 -8.74 0.23 18.15
N SER A 187 -9.43 0.62 19.21
CA SER A 187 -8.87 1.37 20.36
C SER A 187 -7.80 0.63 21.17
N SER A 188 -7.49 -0.63 20.83
CA SER A 188 -6.30 -1.33 21.31
C SER A 188 -6.08 -2.58 20.48
N SER A 189 -5.26 -2.48 19.43
CA SER A 189 -4.78 -3.66 18.70
C SER A 189 -3.65 -4.37 19.44
N ARG A 190 -3.18 -3.85 20.59
CA ARG A 190 -2.13 -4.51 21.39
C ARG A 190 -2.65 -4.98 22.73
N LYS A 191 -2.30 -6.22 23.10
CA LYS A 191 -2.61 -6.81 24.40
C LYS A 191 -1.34 -7.31 25.09
N PRO A 192 -1.08 -6.95 26.35
CA PRO A 192 0.03 -7.52 27.11
C PRO A 192 -0.07 -9.05 27.15
N VAL A 193 1.07 -9.71 26.96
CA VAL A 193 1.20 -11.16 27.11
C VAL A 193 1.68 -11.45 28.53
N ASP A 194 1.10 -12.46 29.19
CA ASP A 194 1.53 -12.91 30.51
C ASP A 194 2.91 -13.58 30.42
N ASP A 195 3.84 -13.19 31.28
CA ASP A 195 5.22 -13.67 31.34
C ASP A 195 5.30 -15.20 31.57
N ASN A 196 4.27 -15.80 32.16
CA ASN A 196 4.21 -17.24 32.39
C ASN A 196 3.65 -18.05 31.21
N SER A 197 3.10 -17.37 30.19
CA SER A 197 2.46 -18.01 29.04
C SER A 197 3.45 -18.76 28.14
N SER A 198 2.93 -19.74 27.38
CA SER A 198 3.71 -20.40 26.33
C SER A 198 4.20 -19.40 25.28
N ASP A 199 3.36 -18.42 24.93
CA ASP A 199 3.69 -17.39 23.93
C ASP A 199 4.93 -16.60 24.37
N TYR A 200 5.00 -16.19 25.64
CA TYR A 200 6.17 -15.47 26.18
C TYR A 200 7.43 -16.35 26.20
N LYS A 201 7.33 -17.58 26.71
CA LYS A 201 8.46 -18.52 26.82
C LYS A 201 9.08 -18.86 25.46
N GLU A 202 8.26 -18.99 24.42
CA GLU A 202 8.74 -19.19 23.04
C GLU A 202 9.58 -17.99 22.56
N ARG A 203 9.13 -16.75 22.81
CA ARG A 203 9.89 -15.55 22.42
C ARG A 203 11.17 -15.42 23.25
N GLN A 204 11.14 -15.78 24.53
CA GLN A 204 12.34 -15.76 25.38
C GLN A 204 13.47 -16.64 24.81
N GLN A 205 13.13 -17.79 24.19
CA GLN A 205 14.12 -18.66 23.54
C GLN A 205 14.70 -18.00 22.27
N HIS A 206 13.85 -17.37 21.45
CA HIS A 206 14.26 -16.74 20.19
C HIS A 206 15.06 -15.45 20.39
N PHE A 207 14.84 -14.76 21.51
CA PHE A 207 15.50 -13.52 21.90
C PHE A 207 16.66 -13.77 22.88
N ALA A 208 17.27 -14.96 22.86
CA ALA A 208 18.47 -15.24 23.65
C ALA A 208 19.55 -14.17 23.39
N GLY A 209 20.08 -13.58 24.46
CA GLY A 209 21.01 -12.44 24.40
C GLY A 209 20.35 -11.06 24.57
N PHE A 210 19.02 -10.98 24.50
CA PHE A 210 18.25 -9.77 24.77
C PHE A 210 17.45 -9.90 26.07
N GLN A 211 17.43 -8.83 26.87
CA GLN A 211 16.56 -8.77 28.05
C GLN A 211 15.19 -8.24 27.65
N ILE A 212 14.21 -9.14 27.50
CA ILE A 212 12.81 -8.78 27.24
C ILE A 212 12.25 -8.04 28.46
N VAL A 213 11.73 -6.85 28.23
CA VAL A 213 11.00 -6.04 29.21
C VAL A 213 9.51 -6.30 29.10
N ARG A 214 9.00 -6.47 27.87
CA ARG A 214 7.56 -6.57 27.62
C ARG A 214 7.27 -7.25 26.29
N VAL A 215 6.20 -8.06 26.27
CA VAL A 215 5.65 -8.66 25.06
C VAL A 215 4.19 -8.25 24.94
N GLU A 216 3.81 -7.73 23.78
CA GLU A 216 2.44 -7.40 23.43
C GLU A 216 2.02 -8.16 22.18
N LYS A 217 0.87 -8.81 22.22
CA LYS A 217 0.25 -9.43 21.05
C LYS A 217 -0.45 -8.36 20.22
N VAL A 218 -0.16 -8.32 18.93
CA VAL A 218 -0.80 -7.43 17.95
C VAL A 218 -1.99 -8.16 17.34
N GLU A 219 -3.19 -7.80 17.78
CA GLU A 219 -4.47 -8.33 17.31
C GLU A 219 -5.17 -7.31 16.41
N ASN A 220 -5.03 -7.50 15.10
CA ASN A 220 -5.78 -6.75 14.10
C ASN A 220 -6.39 -7.74 13.09
N LYS A 221 -7.67 -8.07 13.29
CA LYS A 221 -8.40 -9.05 12.44
C LYS A 221 -8.50 -8.58 10.99
N ASP A 222 -8.50 -7.28 10.75
CA ASP A 222 -8.65 -6.72 9.42
C ASP A 222 -7.36 -6.83 8.62
N LEU A 223 -6.22 -6.49 9.24
CA LEU A 223 -4.89 -6.77 8.65
C LEU A 223 -4.70 -8.27 8.38
N LYS A 224 -5.18 -9.13 9.29
CA LYS A 224 -5.16 -10.57 9.06
C LYS A 224 -5.98 -10.99 7.83
N GLN A 225 -7.17 -10.43 7.64
CA GLN A 225 -7.99 -10.70 6.45
C GLN A 225 -7.29 -10.25 5.15
N VAL A 226 -6.69 -9.06 5.17
CA VAL A 226 -5.92 -8.51 4.03
C VAL A 226 -4.72 -9.41 3.71
N PHE A 227 -3.97 -9.82 4.73
CA PHE A 227 -2.85 -10.76 4.59
C PHE A 227 -3.28 -12.12 4.04
N ASP A 228 -4.36 -12.71 4.57
CA ASP A 228 -4.87 -14.00 4.10
C ASP A 228 -5.40 -13.92 2.66
N LEU A 229 -5.93 -12.77 2.23
CA LEU A 229 -6.28 -12.51 0.83
C LEU A 229 -5.02 -12.46 -0.03
N ARG A 230 -3.97 -11.75 0.40
CA ARG A 230 -2.70 -11.67 -0.33
C ARG A 230 -2.02 -13.04 -0.46
N LYS A 231 -1.99 -13.82 0.62
CA LYS A 231 -1.48 -15.22 0.61
C LYS A 231 -2.15 -16.08 -0.47
N ARG A 232 -3.47 -15.94 -0.62
CA ARG A 232 -4.25 -16.64 -1.66
C ARG A 232 -3.91 -16.14 -3.06
N GLN A 233 -3.76 -14.82 -3.25
CA GLN A 233 -3.45 -14.21 -4.55
C GLN A 233 -2.11 -14.65 -5.12
N MET A 234 -1.09 -14.77 -4.26
CA MET A 234 0.25 -15.12 -4.70
C MET A 234 0.37 -16.61 -5.09
N GLN A 235 -0.70 -17.41 -4.94
CA GLN A 235 -0.71 -18.88 -5.18
C GLN A 235 0.46 -19.60 -4.50
N VAL A 236 0.94 -19.03 -3.39
CA VAL A 236 2.14 -19.49 -2.70
C VAL A 236 1.78 -20.78 -1.96
N SER A 237 2.26 -21.90 -2.48
CA SER A 237 2.21 -23.20 -1.79
C SER A 237 3.16 -23.26 -0.59
N THR A 238 4.11 -22.33 -0.47
CA THR A 238 5.02 -22.19 0.67
C THR A 238 4.33 -21.57 1.89
N SER A 239 4.69 -22.04 3.08
CA SER A 239 4.25 -21.48 4.35
C SER A 239 4.77 -20.05 4.52
N SER A 240 3.98 -19.19 5.17
CA SER A 240 4.48 -17.91 5.68
C SER A 240 5.67 -18.16 6.61
N GLN A 241 6.62 -17.23 6.63
CA GLN A 241 7.81 -17.33 7.48
C GLN A 241 7.71 -16.36 8.65
N ARG A 242 8.12 -16.78 9.84
CA ARG A 242 8.29 -15.88 10.97
C ARG A 242 9.56 -15.06 10.76
N MET A 243 9.45 -13.75 10.84
CA MET A 243 10.57 -12.82 10.69
C MET A 243 10.43 -11.63 11.63
N TYR A 244 11.52 -10.86 11.75
CA TYR A 244 11.67 -9.76 12.68
C TYR A 244 12.04 -8.47 11.96
N GLN A 245 11.45 -7.36 12.40
CA GLN A 245 11.83 -6.00 11.99
C GLN A 245 12.02 -5.14 13.26
N ARG A 246 13.06 -4.30 13.28
CA ARG A 246 13.25 -3.31 14.35
C ARG A 246 12.52 -2.02 13.97
N LEU A 247 11.83 -1.41 14.93
CA LEU A 247 10.96 -0.24 14.67
C LEU A 247 11.10 0.83 15.76
N PRO A 248 11.27 2.13 15.46
CA PRO A 248 11.13 3.21 16.42
C PRO A 248 9.78 3.18 17.12
N VAL A 249 9.76 3.53 18.40
CA VAL A 249 8.55 3.50 19.23
C VAL A 249 7.42 4.34 18.64
N GLN A 250 7.76 5.45 17.96
CA GLN A 250 6.82 6.36 17.33
C GLN A 250 5.93 5.71 16.25
N PHE A 251 6.36 4.59 15.66
CA PHE A 251 5.60 3.89 14.62
C PHE A 251 4.90 2.63 15.12
N CYS A 252 5.12 2.20 16.37
CA CYS A 252 4.53 0.97 16.91
C CYS A 252 3.00 1.00 16.86
N ASP A 253 2.37 2.11 17.28
CA ASP A 253 0.91 2.28 17.20
C ASP A 253 0.40 2.26 15.76
N LEU A 254 1.03 3.06 14.91
CA LEU A 254 0.68 3.16 13.50
C LEU A 254 0.76 1.79 12.80
N LEU A 255 1.85 1.04 12.98
CA LEU A 255 2.01 -0.32 12.46
C LEU A 255 0.92 -1.28 12.96
N SER A 256 0.51 -1.15 14.22
CA SER A 256 -0.55 -1.99 14.79
C SER A 256 -1.93 -1.68 14.19
N ARG A 257 -2.10 -0.50 13.56
CA ARG A 257 -3.34 -0.06 12.90
C ARG A 257 -3.35 -0.39 11.41
N VAL A 258 -2.27 -0.08 10.69
CA VAL A 258 -2.22 -0.13 9.22
C VAL A 258 -1.27 -1.18 8.65
N GLY A 259 -0.64 -2.00 9.49
CA GLY A 259 0.31 -3.02 9.05
C GLY A 259 1.65 -2.41 8.65
N PHE A 260 2.49 -3.20 7.96
CA PHE A 260 3.83 -2.75 7.58
C PHE A 260 3.80 -1.74 6.44
N GLN A 261 4.57 -0.66 6.59
CA GLN A 261 4.72 0.40 5.61
C GLN A 261 6.21 0.65 5.38
N MET A 262 6.59 1.04 4.16
CA MET A 262 7.99 1.31 3.82
C MET A 262 8.51 2.58 4.52
N GLU A 263 7.60 3.50 4.80
CA GLU A 263 7.87 4.79 5.44
C GLU A 263 8.23 4.68 6.92
N PHE A 264 8.00 3.54 7.57
CA PHE A 264 8.31 3.44 8.99
C PHE A 264 9.82 3.42 9.24
N THR A 265 10.56 2.53 8.56
CA THR A 265 11.98 2.32 8.84
C THR A 265 12.73 1.71 7.66
N PRO A 266 13.29 2.52 6.74
CA PRO A 266 14.37 2.01 5.92
C PRO A 266 15.55 1.59 6.85
N PRO A 267 16.16 0.41 6.64
CA PRO A 267 17.40 0.04 7.33
C PRO A 267 18.49 1.09 7.05
N ASP A 268 19.57 1.07 7.82
CA ASP A 268 20.68 2.04 7.60
C ASP A 268 21.32 1.87 6.21
N GLU A 269 21.25 0.66 5.65
CA GLU A 269 21.73 0.34 4.30
C GLU A 269 20.66 -0.44 3.53
N GLN A 270 20.18 0.12 2.41
CA GLN A 270 19.17 -0.48 1.54
C GLN A 270 19.78 -1.25 0.36
N ASN A 271 20.72 -2.15 0.65
CA ASN A 271 21.52 -2.82 -0.37
C ASN A 271 20.75 -3.81 -1.26
N LEU A 272 19.50 -4.12 -0.93
CA LEU A 272 18.68 -5.11 -1.63
C LEU A 272 17.51 -4.49 -2.42
N GLY A 273 17.23 -3.20 -2.19
CA GLY A 273 16.11 -2.47 -2.76
C GLY A 273 15.36 -1.58 -1.76
N GLU A 274 14.50 -0.74 -2.29
CA GLU A 274 13.62 0.20 -1.61
C GLU A 274 12.30 -0.48 -1.21
N GLY A 275 12.38 -1.40 -0.25
CA GLY A 275 11.22 -2.14 0.25
C GLY A 275 11.20 -2.31 1.76
N ILE A 276 10.33 -3.19 2.26
CA ILE A 276 10.16 -3.48 3.67
C ILE A 276 11.09 -4.63 4.05
N TYR A 277 12.11 -4.32 4.87
CA TYR A 277 13.13 -5.28 5.28
C TYR A 277 12.66 -6.12 6.45
N PHE A 278 13.00 -7.40 6.41
CA PHE A 278 12.79 -8.38 7.45
C PHE A 278 14.03 -9.25 7.60
N SER A 279 14.31 -9.66 8.83
CA SER A 279 15.33 -10.68 9.11
C SER A 279 14.69 -11.93 9.69
N SER A 280 15.20 -13.11 9.31
CA SER A 280 14.78 -14.36 9.95
C SER A 280 15.33 -14.54 11.37
N SER A 281 16.21 -13.64 11.85
CA SER A 281 16.76 -13.67 13.21
C SER A 281 16.67 -12.31 13.91
N VAL A 282 16.55 -12.33 15.25
CA VAL A 282 16.51 -11.10 16.07
C VAL A 282 17.82 -10.32 15.96
N HIS A 283 18.96 -11.02 15.97
CA HIS A 283 20.28 -10.41 15.80
C HIS A 283 20.46 -9.82 14.40
N GLY A 284 19.92 -10.47 13.36
CA GLY A 284 19.92 -9.91 12.01
C GLY A 284 19.09 -8.64 11.91
N ALA A 285 17.92 -8.61 12.56
CA ALA A 285 17.15 -7.38 12.69
C ALA A 285 17.95 -6.31 13.46
N GLU A 286 18.57 -6.61 14.60
CA GLU A 286 19.40 -5.62 15.33
C GLU A 286 20.50 -5.01 14.45
N ARG A 287 21.18 -5.83 13.62
CA ARG A 287 22.26 -5.39 12.72
C ARG A 287 21.80 -4.47 11.59
N LEU A 288 20.58 -4.62 11.09
CA LEU A 288 20.04 -3.83 9.96
C LEU A 288 19.65 -2.40 10.36
N TRP A 289 19.37 -2.17 11.63
CA TRP A 289 18.89 -0.89 12.16
C TRP A 289 19.79 -0.40 13.31
N LYS A 290 21.10 -0.30 13.08
CA LYS A 290 22.08 0.21 14.07
C LYS A 290 21.88 1.70 14.36
N GLY A 291 21.43 2.50 13.40
CA GLY A 291 21.24 3.95 13.46
C GLY A 291 20.10 4.40 14.38
N SER A 292 19.23 3.50 14.85
CA SER A 292 18.28 3.76 15.94
C SER A 292 18.96 3.73 17.32
N ALA A 293 20.23 4.13 17.39
CA ALA A 293 21.10 4.05 18.57
C ALA A 293 20.70 5.00 19.70
N ASP A 294 19.77 5.91 19.46
CA ASP A 294 19.42 6.98 20.41
C ASP A 294 18.21 6.66 21.32
N GLN A 295 17.46 5.60 21.04
CA GLN A 295 16.35 5.19 21.93
C GLN A 295 16.85 4.57 23.26
N GLU A 296 16.05 4.52 24.31
CA GLU A 296 16.44 3.81 25.55
C GLU A 296 16.21 2.30 25.42
N TYR A 297 15.18 1.92 24.67
CA TYR A 297 14.77 0.53 24.46
C TYR A 297 14.94 0.07 23.00
N LEU A 298 14.98 -1.24 22.81
CA LEU A 298 14.90 -1.89 21.50
C LEU A 298 13.49 -2.43 21.29
N TYR A 299 12.87 -2.07 20.18
CA TYR A 299 11.52 -2.52 19.83
C TYR A 299 11.58 -3.40 18.58
N PHE A 300 11.14 -4.64 18.72
CA PHE A 300 11.09 -5.62 17.64
C PHE A 300 9.63 -5.98 17.35
N ILE A 301 9.29 -6.02 16.07
CA ILE A 301 8.04 -6.60 15.59
C ILE A 301 8.34 -8.00 15.08
N GLU A 302 7.68 -9.00 15.66
CA GLU A 302 7.58 -10.34 15.08
C GLU A 302 6.40 -10.38 14.11
N ALA A 303 6.62 -10.91 12.91
CA ALA A 303 5.63 -10.97 11.86
C ALA A 303 5.64 -12.28 11.08
N GLN A 304 4.47 -12.62 10.50
CA GLN A 304 4.40 -13.58 9.41
C GLN A 304 4.63 -12.86 8.09
N VAL A 305 5.55 -13.37 7.26
CA VAL A 305 5.95 -12.76 5.99
C VAL A 305 5.77 -13.73 4.83
N LEU A 306 5.16 -13.25 3.74
CA LEU A 306 4.94 -13.96 2.48
C LEU A 306 6.04 -13.57 1.49
N THR A 307 7.08 -14.39 1.40
CA THR A 307 8.22 -14.15 0.51
C THR A 307 8.01 -14.67 -0.91
N GLY A 308 7.13 -15.67 -1.09
CA GLY A 308 6.85 -16.26 -2.40
C GLY A 308 8.12 -16.69 -3.15
N LYS A 309 8.15 -16.48 -4.47
CA LYS A 309 9.35 -16.65 -5.29
C LYS A 309 10.27 -15.45 -5.09
N SER A 310 11.49 -15.70 -4.62
CA SER A 310 12.46 -14.65 -4.31
C SER A 310 13.67 -14.69 -5.24
N ILE A 311 14.23 -13.53 -5.54
CA ILE A 311 15.48 -13.34 -6.30
C ILE A 311 16.50 -12.53 -5.51
N VAL A 312 17.77 -12.55 -5.90
CA VAL A 312 18.79 -11.71 -5.27
C VAL A 312 18.45 -10.23 -5.50
N GLY A 313 18.47 -9.44 -4.43
CA GLY A 313 18.22 -7.99 -4.48
C GLY A 313 19.45 -7.19 -4.87
N CYS A 314 19.25 -5.94 -5.27
CA CYS A 314 20.29 -4.95 -5.49
C CYS A 314 19.79 -3.55 -5.12
N PRO A 315 20.71 -2.59 -4.87
CA PRO A 315 20.33 -1.22 -4.52
C PRO A 315 19.46 -0.58 -5.61
N GLY A 316 18.51 0.28 -5.22
CA GLY A 316 17.66 1.04 -6.14
C GLY A 316 16.44 0.28 -6.72
N LEU A 317 16.25 -1.00 -6.38
CA LEU A 317 15.02 -1.71 -6.76
C LEU A 317 13.81 -1.17 -5.99
N ILE A 318 12.83 -0.58 -6.67
CA ILE A 318 11.55 -0.15 -6.07
C ILE A 318 10.45 -1.22 -6.16
N VAL A 319 10.63 -2.21 -7.03
CA VAL A 319 9.76 -3.38 -7.22
C VAL A 319 10.61 -4.62 -7.45
N PRO A 320 10.10 -5.83 -7.19
CA PRO A 320 10.80 -7.05 -7.53
C PRO A 320 11.08 -7.11 -9.04
N PRO A 321 12.23 -7.67 -9.46
CA PRO A 321 12.54 -7.88 -10.87
C PRO A 321 11.50 -8.77 -11.58
N PRO A 322 11.35 -8.67 -12.91
CA PRO A 322 10.55 -9.60 -13.69
C PRO A 322 11.22 -10.98 -13.86
N PHE A 323 10.43 -12.01 -14.15
CA PHE A 323 10.96 -13.30 -14.57
C PHE A 323 11.63 -13.18 -15.94
N ALA A 324 12.84 -13.75 -16.08
CA ALA A 324 13.63 -13.67 -17.32
C ALA A 324 12.91 -14.23 -18.58
N ARG A 325 11.90 -15.09 -18.41
CA ARG A 325 11.10 -15.66 -19.51
C ARG A 325 9.74 -14.99 -19.69
N ASP A 326 9.31 -14.17 -18.73
CA ASP A 326 8.05 -13.45 -18.75
C ASP A 326 8.21 -12.08 -18.07
N PRO A 327 8.47 -11.01 -18.86
CA PRO A 327 8.61 -9.66 -18.36
C PRO A 327 7.39 -9.12 -17.61
N LEU A 328 6.23 -9.79 -17.71
CA LEU A 328 4.96 -9.36 -17.12
C LEU A 328 4.68 -10.01 -15.76
N THR A 329 5.47 -11.01 -15.37
CA THR A 329 5.40 -11.62 -14.05
C THR A 329 6.60 -11.15 -13.24
N LEU A 330 6.37 -10.55 -12.07
CA LEU A 330 7.41 -10.14 -11.15
C LEU A 330 7.70 -11.24 -10.13
N TYR A 331 8.92 -11.27 -9.60
CA TYR A 331 9.19 -11.98 -8.35
C TYR A 331 8.32 -11.42 -7.21
N ASP A 332 8.15 -12.19 -6.15
CA ASP A 332 7.31 -11.81 -5.00
C ASP A 332 8.10 -11.03 -3.93
N SER A 333 9.41 -11.24 -3.88
CA SER A 333 10.33 -10.60 -2.94
C SER A 333 11.76 -10.64 -3.47
N VAL A 334 12.67 -9.95 -2.77
CA VAL A 334 14.11 -10.12 -2.95
C VAL A 334 14.77 -10.58 -1.66
N LYS A 335 15.94 -11.21 -1.78
CA LYS A 335 16.73 -11.73 -0.66
C LYS A 335 18.19 -11.34 -0.79
N GLY A 336 18.87 -11.18 0.33
CA GLY A 336 20.32 -11.00 0.40
C GLY A 336 21.06 -12.33 0.52
N GLY A 337 22.40 -12.26 0.51
CA GLY A 337 23.27 -13.42 0.80
C GLY A 337 23.23 -13.90 2.26
N GLY A 338 22.49 -13.21 3.14
CA GLY A 338 22.34 -13.54 4.56
C GLY A 338 20.89 -13.87 4.95
N ASP A 339 20.53 -13.53 6.19
CA ASP A 339 19.23 -13.80 6.83
C ASP A 339 18.19 -12.70 6.57
N THR A 340 18.26 -12.00 5.43
CA THR A 340 17.47 -10.79 5.13
C THR A 340 16.61 -10.94 3.88
N TRP A 341 15.35 -10.54 4.00
CA TRP A 341 14.36 -10.47 2.91
C TRP A 341 13.76 -9.09 2.81
N VAL A 342 13.37 -8.71 1.59
CA VAL A 342 12.67 -7.47 1.32
C VAL A 342 11.41 -7.77 0.53
N VAL A 343 10.28 -7.34 1.06
CA VAL A 343 8.97 -7.37 0.38
C VAL A 343 8.59 -5.95 -0.02
N PHE A 344 7.87 -5.83 -1.13
CA PHE A 344 7.48 -4.53 -1.68
C PHE A 344 5.99 -4.27 -1.49
N ASN A 345 5.29 -5.04 -0.66
CA ASN A 345 3.90 -4.76 -0.36
C ASN A 345 3.63 -5.06 1.11
N GLY A 346 3.12 -4.07 1.84
CA GLY A 346 2.81 -4.20 3.27
C GLY A 346 1.87 -5.36 3.59
N HIS A 347 0.95 -5.69 2.68
CA HIS A 347 0.01 -6.80 2.83
C HIS A 347 0.66 -8.18 2.74
N GLN A 348 1.95 -8.27 2.37
CA GLN A 348 2.74 -9.50 2.45
C GLN A 348 3.21 -9.81 3.87
N ALA A 349 3.02 -8.91 4.83
CA ALA A 349 3.43 -9.11 6.21
C ALA A 349 2.30 -8.83 7.20
N LEU A 350 2.16 -9.69 8.20
CA LEU A 350 1.18 -9.56 9.29
C LEU A 350 1.95 -9.43 10.61
N PRO A 351 1.86 -8.29 11.32
CA PRO A 351 2.46 -8.17 12.65
C PRO A 351 1.71 -9.03 13.66
N GLU A 352 2.44 -9.78 14.48
CA GLU A 352 1.87 -10.68 15.50
C GLU A 352 2.25 -10.27 16.92
N TYR A 353 3.48 -9.80 17.14
CA TYR A 353 3.95 -9.38 18.46
C TYR A 353 4.84 -8.15 18.38
N LEU A 354 4.71 -7.28 19.37
CA LEU A 354 5.65 -6.21 19.69
C LEU A 354 6.43 -6.62 20.94
N ILE A 355 7.75 -6.74 20.80
CA ILE A 355 8.67 -7.13 21.86
C ILE A 355 9.55 -5.92 22.20
N THR A 356 9.48 -5.47 23.45
CA THR A 356 10.33 -4.41 23.99
C THR A 356 11.47 -5.05 24.79
N CYS A 357 12.71 -4.70 24.47
CA CYS A 357 13.91 -5.19 25.15
C CYS A 357 14.75 -4.02 25.69
N ASN A 358 15.50 -4.27 26.76
CA ASN A 358 16.55 -3.35 27.17
C ASN A 358 17.66 -3.34 26.12
N LYS A 359 18.33 -2.19 25.97
CA LYS A 359 19.61 -2.16 25.25
C LYS A 359 20.63 -2.99 26.00
N PRO A 360 21.40 -3.84 25.32
CA PRO A 360 22.49 -4.57 25.96
C PRO A 360 23.48 -3.56 26.55
N THR A 361 23.67 -3.60 27.86
CA THR A 361 24.73 -2.86 28.52
C THR A 361 26.05 -3.53 28.13
N TYR A 362 26.77 -2.93 27.18
CA TYR A 362 28.17 -3.29 26.96
C TYR A 362 28.98 -2.89 28.18
N VAL A 363 29.02 -3.75 29.19
CA VAL A 363 30.09 -3.71 30.18
C VAL A 363 31.33 -4.18 29.44
N LYS A 364 32.18 -3.24 29.00
CA LYS A 364 33.56 -3.60 28.65
C LYS A 364 34.07 -4.43 29.83
N PRO A 365 34.56 -5.66 29.63
CA PRO A 365 35.25 -6.36 30.69
C PRO A 365 36.30 -5.40 31.21
N HIS A 366 36.22 -5.04 32.48
CA HIS A 366 37.28 -4.30 33.13
C HIS A 366 38.55 -5.12 32.89
N ALA A 367 39.40 -4.65 31.98
CA ALA A 367 40.78 -5.07 31.95
C ALA A 367 41.28 -4.80 33.37
N LEU A 368 41.63 -5.88 34.07
CA LEU A 368 42.24 -5.83 35.39
C LEU A 368 43.40 -4.85 35.30
N PHE A 369 43.19 -3.68 35.90
CA PHE A 369 44.14 -2.59 35.97
C PHE A 369 45.28 -3.04 36.89
N ASN A 370 46.33 -3.64 36.31
CA ASN A 370 47.60 -3.79 37.00
C ASN A 370 48.26 -2.41 37.08
N TRP A 371 48.21 -1.83 38.27
CA TRP A 371 48.89 -0.60 38.63
C TRP A 371 50.41 -0.80 38.53
N GLY A 372 51.06 -0.18 37.55
CA GLY A 372 52.49 -0.36 37.31
C GLY A 372 53.15 0.78 36.53
N LYS A 373 53.44 1.87 37.24
CA LYS A 373 54.44 2.93 36.98
C LYS A 373 54.27 3.80 35.72
N ALA A 374 54.10 5.10 36.00
CA ALA A 374 54.09 6.21 35.08
C ALA A 374 55.37 6.34 34.23
N LYS A 375 55.21 6.68 32.95
CA LYS A 375 56.19 7.43 32.14
C LYS A 375 55.48 8.52 31.32
N LYS A 376 56.15 9.67 31.24
CA LYS A 376 55.77 10.97 30.64
C LYS A 376 55.47 10.89 29.12
N PRO A 377 54.78 11.90 28.55
CA PRO A 377 54.38 11.91 27.14
C PRO A 377 55.58 12.23 26.25
N GLN A 378 55.72 11.50 25.14
CA GLN A 378 56.73 11.75 24.12
C GLN A 378 56.10 11.78 22.73
N LYS A 379 56.24 12.95 22.10
CA LYS A 379 56.16 13.37 20.69
C LYS A 379 55.41 12.53 19.63
N ASN A 380 54.64 13.26 18.83
CA ASN A 380 54.24 12.96 17.46
C ASN A 380 55.39 12.33 16.65
N GLU A 381 55.14 11.14 16.13
CA GLU A 381 55.78 10.64 14.92
C GLU A 381 54.67 10.14 13.98
N ASP A 382 54.75 10.59 12.73
CA ASP A 382 53.83 10.29 11.64
C ASP A 382 53.79 8.78 11.39
N ILE A 383 52.62 8.17 11.57
CA ILE A 383 52.36 6.81 11.10
C ILE A 383 51.90 6.91 9.65
N VAL A 384 52.86 6.74 8.74
CA VAL A 384 52.61 6.39 7.34
C VAL A 384 52.01 4.99 7.32
N ILE A 385 50.75 4.88 6.92
CA ILE A 385 50.12 3.59 6.62
C ILE A 385 50.49 3.26 5.17
N GLU A 386 51.47 2.37 4.99
CA GLU A 386 51.72 1.70 3.72
C GLU A 386 50.45 0.97 3.28
N GLY A 387 50.00 1.26 2.06
CA GLY A 387 48.83 0.62 1.47
C GLY A 387 49.08 -0.87 1.28
N LEU A 388 48.27 -1.70 1.94
CA LEU A 388 48.04 -3.06 1.46
C LEU A 388 47.30 -2.98 0.14
N GLU A 389 47.96 -3.36 -0.96
CA GLU A 389 47.27 -3.81 -2.17
C GLU A 389 46.40 -5.01 -1.79
N VAL A 390 45.08 -4.80 -1.77
CA VAL A 390 44.10 -5.87 -1.64
C VAL A 390 43.75 -6.29 -3.06
N ASP A 391 44.07 -7.53 -3.41
CA ASP A 391 43.69 -8.14 -4.68
C ASP A 391 42.17 -7.94 -4.92
N PRO A 392 41.76 -7.48 -6.12
CA PRO A 392 40.35 -7.27 -6.42
C PRO A 392 39.62 -8.61 -6.36
N ALA A 393 38.59 -8.69 -5.51
CA ALA A 393 37.66 -9.79 -5.52
C ALA A 393 36.96 -9.86 -6.88
N VAL A 394 37.41 -10.79 -7.73
CA VAL A 394 36.76 -11.11 -9.00
C VAL A 394 35.47 -11.86 -8.69
N PHE A 395 34.36 -11.13 -8.66
CA PHE A 395 33.03 -11.74 -8.68
C PHE A 395 32.72 -12.20 -10.10
N HIS A 396 32.45 -13.49 -10.28
CA HIS A 396 31.86 -14.01 -11.52
C HIS A 396 30.42 -13.50 -11.64
N VAL A 397 30.26 -12.30 -12.18
CA VAL A 397 28.98 -11.76 -12.62
C VAL A 397 28.64 -12.40 -13.96
N SER A 398 27.50 -13.07 -14.07
CA SER A 398 27.07 -13.62 -15.36
C SER A 398 26.89 -12.47 -16.36
N SER A 399 27.29 -12.69 -17.61
CA SER A 399 27.28 -11.72 -18.73
C SER A 399 25.93 -11.06 -19.06
N LYS A 400 24.86 -11.38 -18.31
CA LYS A 400 23.51 -10.82 -18.42
C LYS A 400 23.24 -9.63 -17.50
N VAL A 401 24.01 -9.45 -16.41
CA VAL A 401 23.84 -8.31 -15.46
C VAL A 401 24.67 -7.10 -15.91
N ASP A 402 25.81 -7.33 -16.57
CA ASP A 402 26.68 -6.29 -17.12
C ASP A 402 25.99 -5.36 -18.13
N ARG A 403 25.01 -5.87 -18.89
CA ARG A 403 24.29 -5.05 -19.86
C ARG A 403 23.33 -4.06 -19.18
N TRP A 404 22.80 -4.42 -18.01
CA TRP A 404 21.89 -3.56 -17.24
C TRP A 404 22.66 -2.55 -16.39
N ILE A 405 23.82 -2.94 -15.83
CA ILE A 405 24.70 -2.04 -15.07
C ILE A 405 25.35 -0.98 -15.97
N LYS A 406 25.72 -1.32 -17.21
CA LYS A 406 26.30 -0.36 -18.16
C LYS A 406 25.32 0.74 -18.61
N ASP A 407 24.01 0.48 -18.58
CA ASP A 407 22.98 1.48 -18.88
C ASP A 407 22.71 2.44 -17.70
N LEU A 408 23.11 2.08 -16.47
CA LEU A 408 22.93 2.89 -15.26
C LEU A 408 24.08 3.87 -14.98
N ASN A 409 25.23 3.72 -15.66
CA ASN A 409 26.32 4.71 -15.58
C ASN A 409 26.07 5.84 -16.58
N LEU A 410 25.23 6.80 -16.21
CA LEU A 410 25.08 8.05 -16.93
C LEU A 410 25.39 9.23 -16.00
N LYS A 411 26.20 10.16 -16.52
CA LYS A 411 26.36 11.53 -16.00
C LYS A 411 24.97 12.08 -15.63
N GLU A 412 24.87 12.75 -14.48
CA GLU A 412 23.64 13.38 -14.00
C GLU A 412 22.93 14.13 -15.14
N PRO A 413 21.77 13.64 -15.62
CA PRO A 413 21.01 14.35 -16.62
C PRO A 413 20.22 15.48 -15.95
N GLU A 414 20.23 16.67 -16.54
CA GLU A 414 19.43 17.84 -16.10
C GLU A 414 17.91 17.66 -16.33
N SER A 415 17.48 16.49 -16.82
CA SER A 415 16.09 16.16 -17.12
C SER A 415 15.86 14.64 -17.10
N SER A 416 14.76 14.21 -16.49
CA SER A 416 14.32 12.80 -16.43
C SER A 416 13.04 12.60 -17.27
N SER A 417 12.82 11.37 -17.77
CA SER A 417 11.66 11.02 -18.58
C SER A 417 10.75 10.03 -17.83
N ILE A 418 9.45 10.33 -17.77
CA ILE A 418 8.45 9.45 -17.18
C ILE A 418 7.73 8.70 -18.31
N PRO A 419 7.75 7.35 -18.30
CA PRO A 419 6.99 6.55 -19.24
C PRO A 419 5.52 6.97 -19.28
N GLN A 420 4.99 7.20 -20.47
CA GLN A 420 3.68 7.82 -20.64
C GLN A 420 2.52 6.98 -20.04
N ASP A 421 2.67 5.66 -19.97
CA ASP A 421 1.76 4.74 -19.28
C ASP A 421 1.70 4.95 -17.75
N ALA A 422 2.78 5.43 -17.15
CA ALA A 422 2.85 5.84 -15.75
C ALA A 422 2.17 7.21 -15.51
N VAL A 423 2.41 8.20 -16.37
CA VAL A 423 1.77 9.54 -16.30
C VAL A 423 0.23 9.45 -16.42
N TYR A 424 -0.29 8.51 -17.20
CA TYR A 424 -1.74 8.34 -17.38
C TYR A 424 -2.44 7.57 -16.24
N GLN A 425 -1.72 6.72 -15.49
CA GLN A 425 -2.24 6.06 -14.27
C GLN A 425 -2.41 7.03 -13.10
N TYR A 426 -1.64 8.11 -13.12
CA TYR A 426 -1.66 9.20 -12.15
C TYR A 426 -2.90 10.11 -12.29
N LYS A 427 -3.30 10.46 -13.53
CA LYS A 427 -4.42 11.40 -13.79
C LYS A 427 -5.82 10.88 -13.40
N SER A 428 -6.01 9.57 -13.19
CA SER A 428 -7.31 9.01 -12.75
C SER A 428 -7.54 9.03 -11.24
N HIS A 429 -6.53 9.43 -10.45
CA HIS A 429 -6.63 9.56 -9.00
C HIS A 429 -6.79 11.04 -8.64
N HIS A 430 -8.04 11.50 -8.60
CA HIS A 430 -8.41 12.91 -8.49
C HIS A 430 -7.82 13.70 -7.30
N HIS A 431 -7.21 13.04 -6.31
CA HIS A 431 -6.58 13.71 -5.16
C HIS A 431 -5.07 14.01 -5.33
N ARG A 432 -4.39 13.43 -6.32
CA ARG A 432 -2.92 13.61 -6.46
C ARG A 432 -2.48 14.51 -7.61
N ILE A 433 -3.38 14.96 -8.49
CA ILE A 433 -3.03 15.91 -9.58
C ILE A 433 -2.39 17.21 -9.02
N HIS A 434 -2.70 17.58 -7.77
CA HIS A 434 -2.06 18.71 -7.09
C HIS A 434 -0.58 18.50 -6.77
N ASP A 435 -0.10 17.26 -6.63
CA ASP A 435 1.30 16.95 -6.31
C ASP A 435 2.26 17.36 -7.43
N MET A 436 1.78 17.46 -8.68
CA MET A 436 2.58 17.98 -9.81
C MET A 436 2.87 19.49 -9.70
N ARG A 437 1.99 20.27 -9.06
CA ARG A 437 2.23 21.70 -8.81
C ARG A 437 3.24 21.93 -7.69
N ILE A 438 3.41 20.95 -6.80
CA ILE A 438 4.35 21.00 -5.66
C ILE A 438 5.81 20.89 -6.14
N MET A 439 6.06 20.25 -7.28
CA MET A 439 7.41 19.85 -7.69
C MET A 439 8.17 20.88 -8.56
N ASP A 440 7.64 22.09 -8.77
CA ASP A 440 8.23 23.11 -9.68
C ASP A 440 8.54 22.53 -11.10
N LEU A 441 7.86 21.45 -11.48
CA LEU A 441 8.12 20.72 -12.72
C LEU A 441 7.45 21.43 -13.89
N ASN A 442 8.26 22.08 -14.71
CA ASN A 442 7.84 22.49 -16.05
C ASN A 442 7.71 21.26 -16.94
N LEU A 443 6.52 20.65 -16.96
CA LEU A 443 6.15 19.66 -17.97
C LEU A 443 6.07 20.36 -19.32
N LYS A 444 7.07 20.15 -20.18
CA LYS A 444 6.98 20.55 -21.59
C LYS A 444 6.21 19.47 -22.34
N GLU A 445 5.06 19.83 -22.91
CA GLU A 445 4.41 18.97 -23.89
C GLU A 445 5.35 18.89 -25.11
N PRO A 446 5.66 17.69 -25.62
CA PRO A 446 6.55 17.56 -26.75
C PRO A 446 5.93 18.22 -27.99
N GLU A 447 6.72 19.05 -28.67
CA GLU A 447 6.34 19.60 -29.97
C GLU A 447 6.08 18.48 -30.97
N SER A 448 5.00 18.66 -31.74
CA SER A 448 4.40 17.69 -32.64
C SER A 448 5.40 16.93 -33.53
N SER A 449 5.67 15.65 -33.22
CA SER A 449 6.14 14.69 -34.23
C SER A 449 5.79 13.24 -33.84
N SER A 450 5.68 12.39 -34.85
CA SER A 450 4.89 11.16 -34.93
C SER A 450 5.53 9.89 -34.31
N ILE A 451 6.17 10.00 -33.14
CA ILE A 451 6.79 8.88 -32.42
C ILE A 451 6.45 8.99 -30.92
N PRO A 452 6.14 7.89 -30.19
CA PRO A 452 5.83 7.98 -28.76
C PRO A 452 7.07 8.42 -27.98
N HIS A 453 6.99 9.57 -27.32
CA HIS A 453 8.06 10.10 -26.48
C HIS A 453 7.55 10.28 -25.04
N ASP A 454 8.38 9.88 -24.08
CA ASP A 454 8.18 10.00 -22.63
C ASP A 454 7.92 11.47 -22.20
N ALA A 455 7.21 11.67 -21.09
CA ALA A 455 7.04 13.00 -20.53
C ALA A 455 8.35 13.44 -19.87
N VAL A 456 8.99 14.48 -20.40
CA VAL A 456 10.25 15.01 -19.85
C VAL A 456 9.95 16.11 -18.85
N TYR A 457 10.55 16.03 -17.66
CA TYR A 457 10.46 17.07 -16.64
C TYR A 457 11.85 17.62 -16.30
N GLN A 458 11.91 18.88 -15.86
CA GLN A 458 13.13 19.57 -15.41
C GLN A 458 13.01 20.00 -13.95
N SER A 459 13.99 19.64 -13.11
CA SER A 459 14.12 20.05 -11.70
C SER A 459 15.50 20.66 -11.40
N LYS A 460 15.66 21.40 -10.32
CA LYS A 460 16.96 21.95 -9.88
C LYS A 460 17.79 20.84 -9.21
N SER A 461 19.11 20.83 -9.44
CA SER A 461 20.02 19.67 -9.35
C SER A 461 19.96 18.78 -8.09
N HIS A 462 19.54 19.28 -6.92
CA HIS A 462 19.46 18.46 -5.70
C HIS A 462 18.07 17.82 -5.43
N HIS A 463 17.03 18.29 -6.10
CA HIS A 463 15.64 17.84 -5.91
C HIS A 463 15.22 16.71 -6.88
N HIS A 464 15.95 16.50 -7.98
CA HIS A 464 15.62 15.49 -9.01
C HIS A 464 15.43 14.07 -8.43
N ARG A 465 16.39 13.57 -7.63
CA ARG A 465 16.31 12.20 -7.09
C ARG A 465 15.15 12.02 -6.10
N ILE A 466 14.86 13.04 -5.29
CA ILE A 466 13.72 13.04 -4.35
C ILE A 466 12.40 12.96 -5.12
N HIS A 467 12.27 13.73 -6.20
CA HIS A 467 11.07 13.73 -7.04
C HIS A 467 10.93 12.43 -7.84
N ASP A 468 12.01 11.90 -8.43
CA ASP A 468 12.01 10.61 -9.14
C ASP A 468 11.51 9.48 -8.25
N MET A 469 12.05 9.33 -7.04
CA MET A 469 11.60 8.28 -6.11
C MET A 469 10.16 8.49 -5.66
N ARG A 470 9.71 9.73 -5.40
CA ARG A 470 8.31 10.02 -5.05
C ARG A 470 7.36 9.61 -6.18
N ILE A 471 7.71 9.92 -7.42
CA ILE A 471 6.92 9.56 -8.60
C ILE A 471 6.87 8.04 -8.75
N GLU A 472 8.01 7.38 -8.69
CA GLU A 472 8.13 5.93 -8.77
C GLU A 472 7.34 5.19 -7.68
N GLU A 473 7.39 5.69 -6.44
CA GLU A 473 6.64 5.17 -5.31
C GLU A 473 5.13 5.33 -5.48
N MET A 474 4.68 6.50 -5.94
CA MET A 474 3.26 6.72 -6.25
C MET A 474 2.75 5.79 -7.34
N LEU A 475 3.56 5.57 -8.40
CA LEU A 475 3.22 4.68 -9.50
C LEU A 475 3.10 3.23 -9.02
N ARG A 476 3.99 2.82 -8.12
CA ARG A 476 3.97 1.51 -7.49
C ARG A 476 2.73 1.32 -6.63
N LYS A 477 2.41 2.26 -5.72
CA LYS A 477 1.18 2.20 -4.91
C LYS A 477 -0.08 2.14 -5.77
N ALA A 478 -0.13 2.90 -6.86
CA ALA A 478 -1.25 2.86 -7.80
C ALA A 478 -1.39 1.49 -8.50
N ARG A 479 -0.28 0.85 -8.88
CA ARG A 479 -0.28 -0.52 -9.44
C ARG A 479 -0.75 -1.55 -8.41
N ASP A 480 -0.24 -1.47 -7.19
CA ASP A 480 -0.58 -2.37 -6.10
C ASP A 480 -2.05 -2.26 -5.73
N GLN A 481 -2.57 -1.03 -5.56
CA GLN A 481 -3.98 -0.79 -5.27
C GLN A 481 -4.88 -1.28 -6.41
N LYS A 482 -4.51 -1.06 -7.67
CA LYS A 482 -5.26 -1.55 -8.82
C LYS A 482 -5.29 -3.09 -8.87
N SER A 483 -4.16 -3.73 -8.59
CA SER A 483 -4.06 -5.19 -8.50
C SER A 483 -4.92 -5.76 -7.37
N PHE A 484 -4.92 -5.08 -6.22
CA PHE A 484 -5.71 -5.42 -5.03
C PHE A 484 -7.22 -5.25 -5.31
N ASN A 485 -7.62 -4.10 -5.85
CA ASN A 485 -9.01 -3.79 -6.19
C ASN A 485 -9.57 -4.75 -7.24
N ARG A 486 -8.83 -5.08 -8.30
CA ARG A 486 -9.31 -5.99 -9.36
C ARG A 486 -9.79 -7.33 -8.82
N ASN A 487 -9.12 -7.87 -7.80
CA ASN A 487 -9.41 -9.17 -7.21
C ASN A 487 -10.52 -9.12 -6.14
N ILE A 488 -10.84 -7.93 -5.63
CA ILE A 488 -11.88 -7.69 -4.62
C ILE A 488 -13.21 -7.29 -5.29
N THR A 489 -13.15 -6.53 -6.38
CA THR A 489 -14.34 -6.01 -7.07
C THR A 489 -15.09 -7.12 -7.84
N ALA A 490 -14.40 -8.11 -8.41
CA ALA A 490 -15.07 -9.19 -9.14
C ALA A 490 -16.04 -10.00 -8.25
N PRO A 491 -15.64 -10.49 -7.05
CA PRO A 491 -16.58 -11.13 -6.11
C PRO A 491 -17.63 -10.16 -5.53
N SER A 492 -17.27 -8.91 -5.21
CA SER A 492 -18.21 -7.92 -4.65
C SER A 492 -19.29 -7.46 -5.66
N ASN A 493 -19.08 -7.71 -6.95
CA ASN A 493 -20.10 -7.50 -7.97
C ASN A 493 -21.13 -8.63 -7.98
N MET A 494 -20.78 -9.85 -7.54
CA MET A 494 -21.65 -11.02 -7.55
C MET A 494 -22.60 -11.05 -6.35
N VAL A 495 -22.13 -10.68 -5.16
CA VAL A 495 -22.90 -10.73 -3.92
C VAL A 495 -22.71 -9.44 -3.13
N ASP A 496 -23.79 -8.97 -2.53
CA ASP A 496 -23.80 -7.76 -1.72
C ASP A 496 -24.41 -8.06 -0.37
N TRP A 497 -23.55 -8.20 0.63
CA TRP A 497 -24.00 -8.38 1.99
C TRP A 497 -24.45 -7.03 2.53
N GLN A 498 -25.67 -6.99 3.08
CA GLN A 498 -26.24 -5.78 3.65
C GLN A 498 -26.84 -6.07 5.03
N GLN A 499 -26.82 -5.04 5.88
CA GLN A 499 -27.55 -5.02 7.14
C GLN A 499 -28.67 -3.98 7.06
N GLN A 500 -29.83 -4.28 7.65
CA GLN A 500 -30.92 -3.31 7.81
C GLN A 500 -31.13 -2.97 9.30
N PRO A 501 -30.40 -2.00 9.88
CA PRO A 501 -30.80 -1.40 11.14
C PRO A 501 -31.88 -0.35 10.90
N GLY A 502 -33.08 -0.56 11.44
CA GLY A 502 -34.11 0.48 11.53
C GLY A 502 -34.58 1.09 10.20
N GLY A 503 -34.51 0.35 9.09
CA GLY A 503 -35.03 0.78 7.78
C GLY A 503 -34.00 1.37 6.80
N GLN A 504 -32.75 1.64 7.21
CA GLN A 504 -31.66 2.01 6.29
C GLN A 504 -30.75 0.80 6.01
N SER A 505 -30.42 0.56 4.73
CA SER A 505 -29.55 -0.55 4.34
C SER A 505 -28.08 -0.11 4.29
N GLN A 506 -27.22 -0.77 5.06
CA GLN A 506 -25.78 -0.52 5.07
C GLN A 506 -25.02 -1.70 4.46
N ARG A 507 -24.14 -1.43 3.49
CA ARG A 507 -23.42 -2.44 2.69
C ARG A 507 -22.07 -2.79 3.32
N PHE A 508 -21.74 -4.08 3.38
CA PHE A 508 -20.39 -4.51 3.77
C PHE A 508 -19.36 -4.05 2.72
N HIS A 509 -18.15 -3.69 3.18
CA HIS A 509 -17.06 -3.32 2.29
C HIS A 509 -16.73 -4.43 1.28
N PRO A 510 -16.30 -4.11 0.04
CA PRO A 510 -15.94 -5.11 -0.97
C PRO A 510 -14.97 -6.21 -0.50
N ILE A 511 -14.04 -5.91 0.40
CA ILE A 511 -13.11 -6.91 0.96
C ILE A 511 -13.84 -8.00 1.75
N HIS A 512 -14.85 -7.62 2.54
CA HIS A 512 -15.69 -8.53 3.30
C HIS A 512 -16.57 -9.37 2.36
N ASN A 513 -17.14 -8.74 1.33
CA ASN A 513 -17.93 -9.44 0.31
C ASN A 513 -17.08 -10.48 -0.42
N SER A 514 -15.85 -10.14 -0.79
CA SER A 514 -14.90 -11.08 -1.40
C SER A 514 -14.55 -12.23 -0.47
N HIS A 515 -14.31 -11.95 0.81
CA HIS A 515 -14.03 -12.99 1.80
C HIS A 515 -15.20 -13.97 1.96
N LEU A 516 -16.42 -13.44 2.12
CA LEU A 516 -17.65 -14.23 2.25
C LEU A 516 -17.94 -15.06 0.99
N GLN A 517 -17.74 -14.49 -0.20
CA GLN A 517 -17.93 -15.21 -1.46
C GLN A 517 -16.96 -16.40 -1.58
N GLN A 518 -15.68 -16.19 -1.25
CA GLN A 518 -14.69 -17.28 -1.30
C GLN A 518 -14.99 -18.39 -0.29
N ALA A 519 -15.53 -18.03 0.87
CA ALA A 519 -15.95 -19.00 1.88
C ALA A 519 -17.11 -19.87 1.41
N LEU A 520 -18.08 -19.25 0.71
CA LEU A 520 -19.17 -19.94 0.02
C LEU A 520 -18.65 -20.89 -1.05
N ASP A 521 -17.77 -20.41 -1.94
CA ASP A 521 -17.20 -21.22 -3.02
C ASP A 521 -16.47 -22.47 -2.48
N ARG A 522 -15.88 -22.35 -1.28
CA ARG A 522 -15.16 -23.42 -0.58
C ARG A 522 -16.03 -24.27 0.35
N LYS A 523 -17.34 -24.01 0.41
CA LYS A 523 -18.29 -24.68 1.31
C LYS A 523 -17.83 -24.65 2.78
N GLN A 524 -17.17 -23.56 3.20
CA GLN A 524 -16.80 -23.41 4.60
C GLN A 524 -18.07 -23.25 5.44
N PRO A 525 -18.24 -23.99 6.55
CA PRO A 525 -19.49 -23.95 7.32
C PRO A 525 -19.67 -22.63 8.07
N ARG A 526 -18.57 -21.95 8.41
CA ARG A 526 -18.57 -20.72 9.20
C ARG A 526 -17.49 -19.76 8.74
N VAL A 527 -17.82 -18.47 8.72
CA VAL A 527 -16.85 -17.38 8.50
C VAL A 527 -17.10 -16.21 9.43
N GLU A 528 -16.02 -15.64 9.94
CA GLU A 528 -16.05 -14.43 10.74
C GLU A 528 -15.61 -13.22 9.91
N VAL A 529 -16.36 -12.14 10.02
CA VAL A 529 -16.03 -10.84 9.43
C VAL A 529 -16.12 -9.79 10.52
N SER A 530 -15.08 -8.97 10.61
CA SER A 530 -15.09 -7.75 11.41
C SER A 530 -15.60 -6.60 10.53
N ALA A 531 -16.72 -5.99 10.90
CA ALA A 531 -17.28 -4.84 10.20
C ALA A 531 -17.95 -3.90 11.21
N TRP A 532 -17.94 -2.59 10.98
CA TRP A 532 -18.59 -1.61 11.87
C TRP A 532 -18.28 -1.80 13.36
N ARG A 533 -17.03 -2.15 13.69
CA ARG A 533 -16.55 -2.44 15.06
C ARG A 533 -17.29 -3.59 15.78
N LYS A 534 -17.93 -4.48 15.02
CA LYS A 534 -18.62 -5.67 15.51
C LYS A 534 -18.12 -6.90 14.77
N MET A 535 -18.17 -8.03 15.44
CA MET A 535 -17.85 -9.32 14.85
C MET A 535 -19.13 -9.98 14.37
N TYR A 536 -19.13 -10.39 13.11
CA TYR A 536 -20.23 -11.09 12.47
C TYR A 536 -19.78 -12.51 12.17
N THR A 537 -20.48 -13.50 12.73
CA THR A 537 -20.27 -14.91 12.39
C THR A 537 -21.36 -15.34 11.43
N PHE A 538 -20.97 -15.64 10.19
CA PHE A 538 -21.82 -16.16 9.13
C PHE A 538 -21.81 -17.67 9.20
N THR A 539 -22.99 -18.28 9.24
CA THR A 539 -23.13 -19.73 9.06
C THR A 539 -23.56 -19.97 7.61
N LEU A 540 -22.72 -20.68 6.85
CA LEU A 540 -22.96 -20.96 5.43
C LEU A 540 -23.48 -22.40 5.31
N PRO A 541 -24.51 -22.67 4.49
CA PRO A 541 -25.02 -21.82 3.43
C PRO A 541 -26.21 -20.94 3.84
N ASP A 542 -26.66 -20.93 5.09
CA ASP A 542 -27.91 -20.30 5.57
C ASP A 542 -28.00 -18.77 5.40
N ARG A 543 -26.95 -18.14 4.84
CA ARG A 543 -26.91 -16.73 4.41
C ARG A 543 -27.27 -15.72 5.51
N ALA A 544 -27.15 -16.10 6.77
CA ALA A 544 -27.46 -15.29 7.93
C ALA A 544 -26.22 -15.12 8.81
N ALA A 545 -25.98 -13.89 9.26
CA ALA A 545 -24.96 -13.59 10.26
C ALA A 545 -25.60 -13.35 11.62
N ASN A 546 -25.05 -14.01 12.64
CA ASN A 546 -25.33 -13.73 14.04
C ASN A 546 -24.17 -12.90 14.60
N ASN A 547 -24.50 -11.82 15.31
CA ASN A 547 -23.52 -11.07 16.09
C ASN A 547 -23.32 -11.78 17.44
N THR A 548 -22.07 -11.91 17.88
CA THR A 548 -21.71 -12.47 19.21
C THR A 548 -22.22 -11.64 20.39
N SER A 549 -22.77 -10.44 20.15
CA SER A 549 -23.21 -9.49 21.19
C SER A 549 -24.71 -9.57 21.58
N GLY A 550 -25.43 -10.61 21.16
CA GLY A 550 -26.72 -11.00 21.78
C GLY A 550 -28.00 -10.20 21.42
N ASN A 551 -27.96 -9.06 20.72
CA ASN A 551 -29.18 -8.41 20.20
C ASN A 551 -28.86 -7.39 19.09
N SER A 552 -29.04 -7.71 17.81
CA SER A 552 -29.05 -6.74 16.68
C SER A 552 -29.55 -7.38 15.35
N PRO A 553 -29.93 -6.57 14.34
CA PRO A 553 -30.82 -6.96 13.23
C PRO A 553 -30.22 -7.97 12.25
N LYS A 554 -31.11 -8.80 11.68
CA LYS A 554 -30.82 -9.83 10.68
C LYS A 554 -30.07 -9.23 9.49
N SER A 555 -28.84 -9.69 9.26
CA SER A 555 -28.13 -9.45 8.01
C SER A 555 -28.75 -10.35 6.94
N ARG A 556 -28.94 -9.81 5.73
CA ARG A 556 -29.44 -10.57 4.59
C ARG A 556 -28.40 -10.51 3.49
N GLN A 557 -28.03 -11.68 2.98
CA GLN A 557 -27.36 -11.73 1.69
C GLN A 557 -28.34 -11.21 0.63
N ILE A 558 -28.05 -10.05 0.05
CA ILE A 558 -28.64 -9.72 -1.24
C ILE A 558 -27.74 -10.38 -2.26
N ASP A 559 -28.14 -11.58 -2.64
CA ASP A 559 -27.67 -12.16 -3.88
C ASP A 559 -28.14 -11.21 -4.97
N LYS A 560 -27.24 -10.38 -5.51
CA LYS A 560 -27.56 -9.54 -6.67
C LYS A 560 -28.12 -10.39 -7.82
N LEU A 561 -27.83 -11.71 -7.80
CA LEU A 561 -28.37 -12.74 -8.68
C LEU A 561 -29.77 -13.28 -8.33
N ALA A 562 -30.23 -13.22 -7.07
CA ALA A 562 -31.52 -13.82 -6.68
C ALA A 562 -32.64 -12.78 -6.45
N ALA A 563 -32.32 -11.50 -6.32
CA ALA A 563 -33.30 -10.43 -6.20
C ALA A 563 -33.99 -10.08 -7.55
N GLN A 564 -33.54 -10.68 -8.65
CA GLN A 564 -34.10 -10.56 -9.99
C GLN A 564 -33.89 -11.89 -10.73
N PRO A 565 -34.73 -12.26 -11.71
CA PRO A 565 -34.55 -13.48 -12.49
C PRO A 565 -33.35 -13.33 -13.43
N ILE A 566 -32.12 -13.40 -12.90
CA ILE A 566 -30.94 -13.57 -13.73
C ILE A 566 -31.04 -14.98 -14.30
N GLU A 567 -31.15 -15.07 -15.63
CA GLU A 567 -31.21 -16.35 -16.33
C GLU A 567 -30.12 -17.30 -15.81
N SER A 568 -30.53 -18.56 -15.59
CA SER A 568 -29.63 -19.70 -15.38
C SER A 568 -28.47 -19.65 -16.38
N LEU A 569 -27.34 -20.29 -16.05
CA LEU A 569 -26.26 -20.51 -17.02
C LEU A 569 -26.84 -20.90 -18.40
N PRO A 570 -26.28 -20.42 -19.51
CA PRO A 570 -26.94 -20.55 -20.81
C PRO A 570 -27.29 -22.01 -21.08
N ARG A 571 -28.56 -22.26 -21.45
CA ARG A 571 -29.09 -23.63 -21.59
C ARG A 571 -28.34 -24.49 -22.61
N HIS A 572 -27.64 -23.85 -23.55
CA HIS A 572 -26.84 -24.52 -24.57
C HIS A 572 -25.45 -24.94 -24.08
N TRP A 573 -25.05 -24.60 -22.84
CA TRP A 573 -23.77 -25.01 -22.29
C TRP A 573 -23.75 -26.51 -21.95
N ASP A 574 -22.61 -27.14 -22.20
CA ASP A 574 -22.32 -28.50 -21.77
C ASP A 574 -22.22 -28.58 -20.25
N ALA A 575 -22.50 -29.76 -19.71
CA ALA A 575 -22.28 -30.05 -18.30
C ALA A 575 -20.80 -29.86 -17.94
N MET A 576 -20.53 -28.96 -16.99
CA MET A 576 -19.17 -28.72 -16.50
C MET A 576 -18.79 -29.70 -15.38
N PRO A 577 -17.60 -30.33 -15.42
CA PRO A 577 -17.13 -31.17 -14.33
C PRO A 577 -16.99 -30.39 -13.01
N ALA A 578 -17.14 -31.08 -11.88
CA ALA A 578 -16.97 -30.48 -10.56
C ALA A 578 -15.57 -29.85 -10.41
N ASN A 579 -15.49 -28.71 -9.71
CA ASN A 579 -14.26 -27.93 -9.48
C ASN A 579 -13.58 -27.34 -10.73
N THR A 580 -14.26 -27.32 -11.88
CA THR A 580 -13.75 -26.69 -13.10
C THR A 580 -14.22 -25.24 -13.19
N SER A 581 -13.29 -24.28 -13.22
CA SER A 581 -13.59 -22.84 -13.29
C SER A 581 -13.85 -22.34 -14.73
N CYS A 582 -13.27 -23.02 -15.72
CA CYS A 582 -13.41 -22.72 -17.14
C CYS A 582 -13.31 -24.00 -17.96
N LEU A 583 -14.20 -24.18 -18.93
CA LEU A 583 -14.18 -25.29 -19.88
C LEU A 583 -14.20 -24.75 -21.31
N SER A 584 -13.31 -25.27 -22.17
CA SER A 584 -13.34 -25.02 -23.62
C SER A 584 -14.00 -26.23 -24.29
N CYS A 585 -15.12 -26.02 -24.96
CA CYS A 585 -15.91 -27.08 -25.58
C CYS A 585 -15.80 -26.97 -27.11
N LEU A 586 -15.25 -27.99 -27.75
CA LEU A 586 -15.21 -28.04 -29.21
C LEU A 586 -16.63 -28.13 -29.79
N ILE A 587 -17.01 -27.17 -30.63
CA ILE A 587 -18.31 -27.16 -31.27
C ILE A 587 -18.28 -28.03 -32.52
N GLN A 588 -19.27 -28.92 -32.64
CA GLN A 588 -19.37 -29.85 -33.76
C GLN A 588 -19.54 -29.10 -35.10
N PRO A 589 -18.65 -29.34 -36.09
CA PRO A 589 -18.78 -28.76 -37.42
C PRO A 589 -20.14 -29.07 -38.05
N GLY A 590 -20.77 -28.05 -38.63
CA GLY A 590 -22.08 -28.18 -39.28
C GLY A 590 -23.29 -28.06 -38.34
N SER A 591 -23.09 -28.01 -37.02
CA SER A 591 -24.16 -27.69 -36.07
C SER A 591 -24.68 -26.26 -36.27
N PRO A 592 -25.92 -25.94 -35.84
CA PRO A 592 -26.47 -24.59 -35.94
C PRO A 592 -25.57 -23.52 -35.29
N GLU A 593 -25.04 -23.83 -34.10
CA GLU A 593 -24.11 -22.96 -33.35
C GLU A 593 -22.79 -22.75 -34.10
N HIS A 594 -22.21 -23.82 -34.65
CA HIS A 594 -21.00 -23.72 -35.47
C HIS A 594 -21.24 -22.83 -36.70
N ASN A 595 -22.32 -23.06 -37.43
CA ASN A 595 -22.64 -22.33 -38.66
C ASN A 595 -22.92 -20.86 -38.37
N GLU A 596 -23.57 -20.52 -37.25
CA GLU A 596 -23.78 -19.14 -36.83
C GLU A 596 -22.45 -18.40 -36.63
N VAL A 597 -21.55 -18.97 -35.82
CA VAL A 597 -20.23 -18.37 -35.53
C VAL A 597 -19.38 -18.29 -36.80
N LEU A 598 -19.39 -19.34 -37.62
CA LEU A 598 -18.68 -19.39 -38.89
C LEU A 598 -19.19 -18.33 -39.87
N ASN A 599 -20.50 -18.11 -39.96
CA ASN A 599 -21.09 -17.10 -40.83
C ASN A 599 -20.71 -15.68 -40.39
N LEU A 600 -20.72 -15.41 -39.08
CA LEU A 600 -20.25 -14.12 -38.53
C LEU A 600 -18.78 -13.86 -38.88
N PHE A 601 -17.94 -14.88 -38.77
CA PHE A 601 -16.52 -14.78 -39.16
C PHE A 601 -16.35 -14.54 -40.67
N ARG A 602 -17.02 -15.36 -41.50
CA ARG A 602 -16.94 -15.32 -42.97
C ARG A 602 -17.55 -14.07 -43.59
N ALA A 603 -18.40 -13.35 -42.87
CA ALA A 603 -18.97 -12.08 -43.34
C ALA A 603 -17.90 -11.06 -43.74
N THR A 604 -16.70 -11.13 -43.14
CA THR A 604 -15.59 -10.23 -43.49
C THR A 604 -14.24 -10.94 -43.66
N CYS A 605 -14.08 -12.18 -43.17
CA CYS A 605 -12.80 -12.88 -43.17
C CYS A 605 -12.83 -14.15 -44.04
N PRO A 606 -12.08 -14.22 -45.15
CA PRO A 606 -12.09 -15.37 -46.07
C PRO A 606 -11.22 -16.55 -45.60
N ASN A 607 -10.51 -16.39 -44.47
CA ASN A 607 -9.55 -17.36 -43.97
C ASN A 607 -10.20 -18.72 -43.61
N LYS A 608 -9.40 -19.79 -43.72
CA LYS A 608 -9.87 -21.15 -43.43
C LYS A 608 -9.94 -21.37 -41.92
N VAL A 609 -11.15 -21.56 -41.39
CA VAL A 609 -11.38 -21.97 -40.00
C VAL A 609 -10.98 -23.44 -39.81
N ILE A 610 -10.23 -23.71 -38.74
CA ILE A 610 -9.78 -25.03 -38.31
C ILE A 610 -10.77 -25.59 -37.29
N GLN A 611 -11.08 -24.83 -36.25
CA GLN A 611 -12.03 -25.22 -35.21
C GLN A 611 -12.65 -24.00 -34.52
N ILE A 612 -13.82 -24.23 -33.91
CA ILE A 612 -14.53 -23.26 -33.08
C ILE A 612 -14.78 -23.94 -31.73
N GLU A 613 -14.36 -23.28 -30.65
CA GLU A 613 -14.58 -23.74 -29.29
C GLU A 613 -15.46 -22.73 -28.54
N ARG A 614 -16.49 -23.21 -27.85
CA ARG A 614 -17.26 -22.39 -26.90
C ARG A 614 -16.54 -22.37 -25.56
N ILE A 615 -16.37 -21.17 -25.01
CA ILE A 615 -15.79 -20.98 -23.69
C ILE A 615 -16.92 -20.93 -22.67
N GLN A 616 -16.84 -21.78 -21.65
CA GLN A 616 -17.78 -21.85 -20.55
C GLN A 616 -17.07 -21.46 -19.26
N ASN A 617 -17.17 -20.18 -18.91
CA ASN A 617 -16.66 -19.65 -17.64
C ASN A 617 -17.82 -19.02 -16.85
N PRO A 618 -18.40 -19.75 -15.87
CA PRO A 618 -19.54 -19.29 -15.08
C PRO A 618 -19.31 -17.94 -14.37
N THR A 619 -18.09 -17.68 -13.91
CA THR A 619 -17.76 -16.47 -13.16
C THR A 619 -17.73 -15.24 -14.07
N LEU A 620 -17.08 -15.35 -15.23
CA LEU A 620 -17.05 -14.27 -16.22
C LEU A 620 -18.45 -14.03 -16.80
N TRP A 621 -19.21 -15.09 -17.08
CA TRP A 621 -20.57 -14.98 -17.59
C TRP A 621 -21.47 -14.21 -16.62
N ARG A 622 -21.50 -14.60 -15.34
CA ARG A 622 -22.29 -13.91 -14.31
C ARG A 622 -21.86 -12.46 -14.15
N SER A 623 -20.56 -12.19 -14.17
CA SER A 623 -20.04 -10.81 -14.09
C SER A 623 -20.54 -9.94 -15.23
N LEU A 624 -20.57 -10.49 -16.46
CA LEU A 624 -21.14 -9.79 -17.62
C LEU A 624 -22.64 -9.53 -17.43
N GLN A 625 -23.43 -10.54 -17.05
CA GLN A 625 -24.88 -10.41 -16.91
C GLN A 625 -25.27 -9.38 -15.85
N ILE A 626 -24.58 -9.35 -14.71
CA ILE A 626 -24.80 -8.34 -13.66
C ILE A 626 -24.53 -6.93 -14.20
N LYS A 627 -23.42 -6.78 -14.93
CA LYS A 627 -23.05 -5.48 -15.50
C LYS A 627 -24.00 -5.05 -16.63
N LYS A 628 -24.51 -6.00 -17.39
CA LYS A 628 -25.52 -5.77 -18.42
C LYS A 628 -26.79 -5.21 -17.79
N HIS A 629 -27.31 -5.86 -16.75
CA HIS A 629 -28.50 -5.40 -16.06
C HIS A 629 -28.34 -3.99 -15.47
N ASP A 630 -27.22 -3.73 -14.79
CA ASP A 630 -26.89 -2.37 -14.30
C ASP A 630 -26.88 -1.33 -15.43
N MET A 631 -26.28 -1.68 -16.57
CA MET A 631 -26.22 -0.81 -17.74
C MET A 631 -27.59 -0.57 -18.38
N GLU A 632 -28.45 -1.59 -18.40
CA GLU A 632 -29.84 -1.48 -18.88
C GLU A 632 -30.67 -0.53 -18.03
N LEU A 633 -30.52 -0.60 -16.69
CA LEU A 633 -31.18 0.31 -15.77
C LEU A 633 -30.68 1.75 -15.94
N ARG A 634 -29.36 1.95 -16.04
CA ARG A 634 -28.77 3.29 -16.17
C ARG A 634 -29.05 3.95 -17.52
N ASN A 635 -28.99 3.20 -18.61
CA ASN A 635 -29.20 3.74 -19.95
C ASN A 635 -30.69 3.81 -20.32
N GLY A 636 -31.57 3.14 -19.58
CA GLY A 636 -33.01 3.11 -19.85
C GLY A 636 -33.39 2.29 -21.09
N HIS A 637 -32.51 1.42 -21.58
CA HIS A 637 -32.77 0.56 -22.75
C HIS A 637 -31.97 -0.75 -22.72
N GLN A 638 -32.43 -1.76 -23.48
CA GLN A 638 -31.82 -3.10 -23.51
C GLN A 638 -30.71 -3.28 -24.58
N LYS A 639 -30.50 -2.28 -25.46
CA LYS A 639 -29.55 -2.37 -26.58
C LYS A 639 -28.10 -2.07 -26.17
N ASN A 640 -27.60 -2.75 -25.15
CA ASN A 640 -26.27 -2.48 -24.56
C ASN A 640 -25.18 -3.46 -24.99
N GLU A 641 -25.54 -4.59 -25.59
CA GLU A 641 -24.60 -5.68 -25.92
C GLU A 641 -24.41 -5.83 -27.44
N LYS A 642 -23.17 -6.09 -27.85
CA LYS A 642 -22.79 -6.43 -29.23
C LYS A 642 -21.91 -7.68 -29.26
N ARG A 643 -21.98 -8.44 -30.34
CA ARG A 643 -21.01 -9.51 -30.64
C ARG A 643 -19.89 -8.94 -31.49
N LEU A 644 -18.66 -8.98 -30.98
CA LEU A 644 -17.49 -8.33 -31.59
C LEU A 644 -16.27 -9.25 -31.57
N PHE A 645 -15.31 -8.99 -32.44
CA PHE A 645 -14.13 -9.82 -32.62
C PHE A 645 -12.89 -9.27 -31.92
N HIS A 646 -12.08 -10.15 -31.33
CA HIS A 646 -10.80 -9.80 -30.70
C HIS A 646 -9.69 -10.77 -31.12
N GLY A 647 -8.75 -10.31 -31.95
CA GLY A 647 -7.57 -11.08 -32.34
C GLY A 647 -6.54 -11.15 -31.22
N THR A 648 -5.94 -12.32 -31.00
CA THR A 648 -4.93 -12.52 -29.95
C THR A 648 -3.87 -13.55 -30.33
N CYS A 649 -2.82 -13.71 -29.53
CA CYS A 649 -1.76 -14.70 -29.76
C CYS A 649 -1.95 -15.95 -28.89
N HIS A 650 -1.38 -17.10 -29.31
CA HIS A 650 -1.58 -18.37 -28.60
C HIS A 650 -1.21 -18.32 -27.09
N THR A 651 -0.22 -17.50 -26.71
CA THR A 651 0.24 -17.39 -25.31
C THR A 651 -0.76 -16.72 -24.36
N THR A 652 -1.77 -15.99 -24.86
CA THR A 652 -2.74 -15.25 -24.02
C THR A 652 -4.05 -16.00 -23.82
N ILE A 653 -4.30 -17.08 -24.57
CA ILE A 653 -5.57 -17.83 -24.56
C ILE A 653 -5.92 -18.33 -23.16
N ASN A 654 -4.98 -19.00 -22.49
CA ASN A 654 -5.22 -19.52 -21.14
C ASN A 654 -5.59 -18.42 -20.14
N HIS A 655 -4.95 -17.25 -20.26
CA HIS A 655 -5.28 -16.11 -19.41
C HIS A 655 -6.68 -15.58 -19.71
N ILE A 656 -7.02 -15.35 -20.99
CA ILE A 656 -8.32 -14.80 -21.39
C ILE A 656 -9.46 -15.75 -21.01
N ASN A 657 -9.30 -17.05 -21.22
CA ASN A 657 -10.30 -18.05 -20.85
C ASN A 657 -10.60 -18.05 -19.34
N ASN A 658 -9.56 -17.98 -18.50
CA ASN A 658 -9.72 -18.08 -17.04
C ASN A 658 -10.07 -16.75 -16.37
N HIS A 659 -9.58 -15.63 -16.89
CA HIS A 659 -9.60 -14.33 -16.21
C HIS A 659 -10.23 -13.20 -17.04
N GLY A 660 -10.65 -13.47 -18.27
CA GLY A 660 -11.23 -12.49 -19.16
C GLY A 660 -10.20 -11.51 -19.73
N PHE A 661 -10.69 -10.40 -20.26
CA PHE A 661 -9.86 -9.36 -20.86
C PHE A 661 -9.29 -8.44 -19.77
N ASN A 662 -8.00 -8.13 -19.86
CA ASN A 662 -7.36 -7.17 -18.96
C ASN A 662 -6.73 -6.06 -19.80
N ARG A 663 -7.23 -4.83 -19.62
CA ARG A 663 -6.76 -3.66 -20.38
C ARG A 663 -5.29 -3.32 -20.16
N SER A 664 -4.67 -3.82 -19.09
CA SER A 664 -3.23 -3.65 -18.84
C SER A 664 -2.38 -4.47 -19.82
N PHE A 665 -2.99 -5.38 -20.59
CA PHE A 665 -2.37 -6.02 -21.75
C PHE A 665 -2.70 -5.33 -23.07
N ALA A 666 -3.60 -4.32 -23.06
CA ALA A 666 -3.85 -3.49 -24.23
C ALA A 666 -2.73 -2.45 -24.35
N GLY A 667 -2.23 -2.23 -25.57
CA GLY A 667 -1.10 -1.33 -25.84
C GLY A 667 0.06 -1.95 -26.61
N LYS A 668 0.06 -3.28 -26.86
CA LYS A 668 0.99 -3.88 -27.84
C LYS A 668 0.75 -3.40 -29.27
N ASN A 669 -0.41 -2.81 -29.54
CA ASN A 669 -0.82 -2.19 -30.80
C ASN A 669 -1.49 -0.83 -30.50
N ALA A 670 -1.42 0.11 -31.44
CA ALA A 670 -1.81 1.53 -31.28
C ALA A 670 -3.12 1.75 -30.51
N THR A 671 -3.09 2.59 -29.46
CA THR A 671 -4.23 2.97 -28.61
C THR A 671 -4.94 4.24 -29.12
N ALA A 672 -5.24 4.27 -30.42
CA ALA A 672 -5.72 5.46 -31.13
C ALA A 672 -7.01 6.09 -30.54
N PHE A 673 -7.87 5.30 -29.91
CA PHE A 673 -9.19 5.73 -29.42
C PHE A 673 -9.34 5.59 -27.90
N GLY A 674 -8.26 5.27 -27.18
CA GLY A 674 -8.23 5.13 -25.74
C GLY A 674 -7.43 3.93 -25.24
N ASN A 675 -7.04 3.95 -23.97
CA ASN A 675 -6.27 2.94 -23.25
C ASN A 675 -7.20 1.88 -22.65
N GLY A 676 -7.93 1.18 -23.52
CA GLY A 676 -8.86 0.11 -23.16
C GLY A 676 -8.67 -1.13 -24.03
N THR A 677 -9.55 -2.12 -23.86
CA THR A 677 -9.54 -3.34 -24.69
C THR A 677 -10.34 -3.09 -25.97
N TYR A 678 -9.73 -3.40 -27.11
CA TYR A 678 -10.29 -3.16 -28.45
C TYR A 678 -11.04 -4.37 -28.97
N PHE A 679 -12.20 -4.13 -29.57
CA PHE A 679 -13.03 -5.13 -30.22
C PHE A 679 -13.48 -4.62 -31.59
N ALA A 680 -13.22 -5.39 -32.63
CA ALA A 680 -13.58 -5.04 -34.01
C ALA A 680 -14.99 -5.53 -34.35
N VAL A 681 -15.72 -4.75 -35.17
CA VAL A 681 -16.98 -5.18 -35.76
C VAL A 681 -16.74 -6.23 -36.85
N GLY A 682 -15.72 -6.03 -37.69
CA GLY A 682 -15.31 -6.99 -38.71
C GLY A 682 -14.22 -7.94 -38.23
N ALA A 683 -14.40 -9.24 -38.44
CA ALA A 683 -13.41 -10.28 -38.18
C ALA A 683 -12.10 -10.03 -38.95
N SER A 684 -12.16 -9.51 -40.19
CA SER A 684 -10.97 -9.20 -41.00
C SER A 684 -9.96 -8.29 -40.31
N TYR A 685 -10.42 -7.33 -39.50
CA TYR A 685 -9.54 -6.44 -38.75
C TYR A 685 -8.77 -7.23 -37.69
N SER A 686 -9.50 -8.00 -36.88
CA SER A 686 -8.92 -8.89 -35.86
C SER A 686 -8.06 -10.01 -36.46
N ALA A 687 -8.30 -10.39 -37.72
CA ALA A 687 -7.53 -11.38 -38.45
C ALA A 687 -6.16 -10.88 -38.92
N ARG A 688 -5.85 -9.58 -38.83
CA ARG A 688 -4.51 -9.08 -39.18
C ARG A 688 -3.48 -9.66 -38.24
N SER A 689 -2.32 -10.05 -38.77
CA SER A 689 -1.23 -10.68 -38.02
C SER A 689 -0.65 -9.80 -36.90
N THR A 690 -0.92 -8.49 -36.93
CA THR A 690 -0.64 -7.55 -35.84
C THR A 690 -1.41 -7.90 -34.55
N TYR A 691 -2.65 -8.38 -34.67
CA TYR A 691 -3.53 -8.70 -33.53
C TYR A 691 -3.59 -10.21 -33.28
N SER A 692 -3.88 -11.00 -34.32
CA SER A 692 -3.88 -12.47 -34.27
C SER A 692 -2.56 -13.00 -34.82
N ARG A 693 -1.49 -12.92 -34.02
CA ARG A 693 -0.17 -13.38 -34.46
C ARG A 693 -0.18 -14.89 -34.73
N PRO A 694 0.25 -15.34 -35.92
CA PRO A 694 0.33 -16.77 -36.21
C PRO A 694 1.32 -17.45 -35.27
N ASP A 695 1.00 -18.67 -34.86
CA ASP A 695 1.90 -19.52 -34.11
C ASP A 695 2.95 -20.19 -35.03
N ARG A 696 3.73 -21.13 -34.48
CA ARG A 696 4.76 -21.85 -35.24
C ARG A 696 4.19 -22.73 -36.36
N GLN A 697 2.91 -23.08 -36.30
CA GLN A 697 2.21 -23.89 -37.29
C GLN A 697 1.41 -23.01 -38.28
N GLY A 698 1.52 -21.68 -38.17
CA GLY A 698 0.76 -20.74 -38.99
C GLY A 698 -0.68 -20.54 -38.52
N GLN A 699 -1.08 -21.08 -37.37
CA GLN A 699 -2.43 -20.95 -36.84
C GLN A 699 -2.62 -19.62 -36.11
N LYS A 700 -3.79 -19.02 -36.27
CA LYS A 700 -4.19 -17.74 -35.72
C LYS A 700 -5.43 -17.91 -34.84
N TYR A 701 -5.55 -17.03 -33.86
CA TYR A 701 -6.55 -17.13 -32.81
C TYR A 701 -7.34 -15.83 -32.69
N MET A 702 -8.66 -15.95 -32.62
CA MET A 702 -9.56 -14.82 -32.47
C MET A 702 -10.75 -15.22 -31.62
N TYR A 703 -11.16 -14.33 -30.71
CA TYR A 703 -12.41 -14.50 -29.98
C TYR A 703 -13.57 -13.82 -30.70
N LEU A 704 -14.74 -14.45 -30.68
CA LEU A 704 -16.03 -13.78 -30.80
C LEU A 704 -16.57 -13.55 -29.39
N CYS A 705 -16.79 -12.30 -29.02
CA CYS A 705 -17.06 -11.88 -27.66
C CYS A 705 -18.44 -11.24 -27.54
N ARG A 706 -19.10 -11.40 -26.40
CA ARG A 706 -20.20 -10.51 -25.99
C ARG A 706 -19.61 -9.30 -25.29
N VAL A 707 -19.88 -8.11 -25.80
CA VAL A 707 -19.30 -6.85 -25.31
C VAL A 707 -20.41 -5.87 -24.99
N LEU A 708 -20.41 -5.35 -23.76
CA LEU A 708 -21.33 -4.33 -23.30
C LEU A 708 -20.84 -2.94 -23.74
N THR A 709 -21.19 -2.56 -24.96
CA THR A 709 -20.85 -1.25 -25.54
C THR A 709 -21.68 -0.12 -24.94
N GLY A 710 -22.91 -0.40 -24.52
CA GLY A 710 -23.83 0.59 -23.94
C GLY A 710 -24.00 1.84 -24.81
N ASP A 711 -24.15 2.98 -24.16
CA ASP A 711 -24.00 4.28 -24.79
C ASP A 711 -22.52 4.54 -25.09
N PHE A 712 -22.22 4.96 -26.31
CA PHE A 712 -20.85 5.19 -26.76
C PHE A 712 -20.69 6.51 -27.50
N THR A 713 -19.45 6.99 -27.55
CA THR A 713 -19.07 8.21 -28.28
C THR A 713 -17.69 8.08 -28.92
N ALA A 714 -17.23 9.13 -29.61
CA ALA A 714 -15.94 9.13 -30.29
C ALA A 714 -14.79 9.01 -29.28
N GLY A 715 -13.91 8.04 -29.51
CA GLY A 715 -12.71 7.84 -28.71
C GLY A 715 -11.57 8.74 -29.16
N ARG A 716 -10.61 8.97 -28.27
CA ARG A 716 -9.38 9.73 -28.55
C ARG A 716 -8.22 9.08 -27.84
N HIS A 717 -7.03 9.25 -28.41
CA HIS A 717 -5.79 8.77 -27.81
C HIS A 717 -5.63 9.28 -26.37
N GLY A 718 -5.13 8.42 -25.48
CA GLY A 718 -4.86 8.77 -24.08
C GLY A 718 -6.07 8.72 -23.13
N MET A 719 -7.29 8.45 -23.60
CA MET A 719 -8.45 8.23 -22.72
C MET A 719 -8.24 7.01 -21.82
N THR A 720 -8.44 7.11 -20.51
CA THR A 720 -8.38 5.96 -19.57
C THR A 720 -9.75 5.57 -19.01
N VAL A 721 -10.73 6.46 -19.19
CA VAL A 721 -12.16 6.28 -18.96
C VAL A 721 -12.93 6.91 -20.12
N PRO A 722 -14.17 6.48 -20.40
CA PRO A 722 -15.02 7.18 -21.36
C PRO A 722 -15.29 8.63 -20.90
N PRO A 723 -15.56 9.56 -21.84
CA PRO A 723 -15.92 10.93 -21.49
C PRO A 723 -17.29 10.99 -20.79
N ALA A 724 -17.54 12.11 -20.11
CA ALA A 724 -18.85 12.42 -19.54
C ALA A 724 -19.90 12.63 -20.64
N LYS A 725 -21.16 12.25 -20.37
CA LYS A 725 -22.29 12.44 -21.29
C LYS A 725 -22.65 13.91 -21.48
N SER A 726 -22.37 14.75 -20.48
CA SER A 726 -22.57 16.20 -20.54
C SER A 726 -21.58 16.93 -19.64
N THR A 727 -21.47 18.26 -19.76
CA THR A 727 -20.63 19.08 -18.89
C THR A 727 -21.19 19.27 -17.48
N THR A 728 -22.46 18.92 -17.27
CA THR A 728 -23.19 19.14 -16.00
C THR A 728 -23.41 17.85 -15.21
N THR A 729 -23.09 16.68 -15.78
CA THR A 729 -23.26 15.38 -15.14
C THR A 729 -21.92 14.67 -14.95
N VAL A 730 -21.81 13.92 -13.86
CA VAL A 730 -20.68 13.00 -13.60
C VAL A 730 -20.85 11.64 -14.31
N GLU A 731 -21.93 11.46 -15.06
CA GLU A 731 -22.24 10.21 -15.74
C GLU A 731 -21.39 10.06 -17.01
N LEU A 732 -20.67 8.95 -17.11
CA LEU A 732 -19.81 8.64 -18.25
C LEU A 732 -20.54 7.82 -19.32
N TYR A 733 -20.09 7.94 -20.57
CA TYR A 733 -20.37 6.94 -21.58
C TYR A 733 -19.87 5.55 -21.13
N ASN A 734 -20.38 4.48 -21.74
CA ASN A 734 -20.00 3.12 -21.36
C ASN A 734 -18.82 2.59 -22.18
N SER A 735 -18.67 3.03 -23.43
CA SER A 735 -17.54 2.71 -24.28
C SER A 735 -17.24 3.86 -25.25
N VAL A 736 -16.15 3.73 -26.01
CA VAL A 736 -15.85 4.67 -27.11
C VAL A 736 -15.61 3.90 -28.41
N THR A 737 -15.71 4.60 -29.53
CA THR A 737 -15.61 4.04 -30.88
C THR A 737 -14.77 4.95 -31.78
N ASP A 738 -14.33 4.43 -32.92
CA ASP A 738 -13.64 5.19 -33.97
C ASP A 738 -14.57 6.20 -34.66
N ASN A 739 -15.82 5.80 -34.93
CA ASN A 739 -16.82 6.66 -35.56
C ASN A 739 -18.22 6.37 -35.00
N PRO A 740 -18.81 7.29 -34.20
CA PRO A 740 -20.15 7.09 -33.62
C PRO A 740 -21.27 6.84 -34.63
N SER A 741 -21.17 7.38 -35.84
CA SER A 741 -22.18 7.22 -36.89
C SER A 741 -22.07 5.88 -37.64
N GLY A 742 -20.93 5.21 -37.54
CA GLY A 742 -20.64 3.98 -38.27
C GLY A 742 -19.45 3.26 -37.65
N PRO A 743 -19.62 2.67 -36.45
CA PRO A 743 -18.51 2.16 -35.66
C PRO A 743 -17.89 0.93 -36.34
N SER A 744 -16.58 0.94 -36.55
CA SER A 744 -15.82 -0.24 -37.01
C SER A 744 -15.16 -0.99 -35.85
N MET A 745 -15.03 -0.33 -34.70
CA MET A 745 -14.54 -0.91 -33.47
C MET A 745 -15.13 -0.24 -32.21
N PHE A 746 -14.95 -0.91 -31.08
CA PHE A 746 -15.29 -0.43 -29.76
C PHE A 746 -14.14 -0.63 -28.79
N VAL A 747 -13.98 0.31 -27.87
CA VAL A 747 -13.00 0.28 -26.79
C VAL A 747 -13.73 0.35 -25.45
N ILE A 748 -13.53 -0.67 -24.62
CA ILE A 748 -14.06 -0.73 -23.25
C ILE A 748 -12.95 -0.51 -22.23
N PHE A 749 -13.29 0.11 -21.10
CA PHE A 749 -12.32 0.51 -20.07
C PHE A 749 -12.42 -0.33 -18.79
N HIS A 750 -13.42 -1.20 -18.70
CA HIS A 750 -13.59 -2.10 -17.57
C HIS A 750 -13.52 -3.57 -18.01
N ASP A 751 -12.70 -4.33 -17.32
CA ASP A 751 -12.33 -5.71 -17.65
C ASP A 751 -13.55 -6.66 -17.69
N ASN A 752 -14.60 -6.39 -16.90
CA ASN A 752 -15.84 -7.17 -16.86
C ASN A 752 -16.95 -6.69 -17.83
N GLN A 753 -16.65 -5.84 -18.81
CA GLN A 753 -17.58 -5.45 -19.89
C GLN A 753 -17.58 -6.42 -21.08
N ALA A 754 -16.73 -7.45 -21.09
CA ALA A 754 -16.67 -8.40 -22.19
C ALA A 754 -16.52 -9.85 -21.71
N TYR A 755 -17.18 -10.76 -22.43
CA TYR A 755 -17.10 -12.21 -22.23
C TYR A 755 -16.56 -12.88 -23.50
N PRO A 756 -15.44 -13.63 -23.42
CA PRO A 756 -14.94 -14.40 -24.56
C PRO A 756 -15.87 -15.60 -24.79
N GLU A 757 -16.79 -15.51 -25.74
CA GLU A 757 -17.83 -16.53 -25.91
C GLU A 757 -17.36 -17.72 -26.74
N TYR A 758 -16.67 -17.44 -27.85
CA TYR A 758 -16.10 -18.46 -28.72
C TYR A 758 -14.65 -18.14 -29.05
N LEU A 759 -13.79 -19.15 -29.09
CA LEU A 759 -12.45 -19.11 -29.64
C LEU A 759 -12.44 -19.75 -31.04
N ILE A 760 -12.04 -18.98 -32.03
CA ILE A 760 -11.92 -19.41 -33.43
C ILE A 760 -10.44 -19.57 -33.74
N THR A 761 -10.07 -20.78 -34.17
CA THR A 761 -8.73 -21.11 -34.66
C THR A 761 -8.78 -21.22 -36.18
N PHE A 762 -7.91 -20.51 -36.89
CA PHE A 762 -7.91 -20.39 -38.35
C PHE A 762 -6.49 -20.20 -38.91
N PHE A 763 -6.32 -20.30 -40.22
CA PHE A 763 -5.06 -19.99 -40.92
C PHE A 763 -5.00 -18.55 -41.39
#